data_AF-A0A8J2VV68-F1
#
_entry.id   AF-A0A8J2VV68-F1
#
_cell.length_a   1.000
_cell.length_b   1.000
_cell.length_c   1.000
_cell.angle_alpha   90.00
_cell.angle_beta   90.00
_cell.angle_gamma   90.00
#
_symmetry.space_group_name_H-M   'P 1'
#
loop_
_entity.id
_entity.type
_entity.pdbx_description
1 polymer ?
#
loop_
_entity_poly.entity_id
_entity_poly.type
_entity_poly.pdbx_seq_one_letter_code
_entity_poly.pdbx_strand_id
1 'polypeptide(L)'
;MYVICAILLSLTLQYNVYSRELGQKQLYSLEEAPTLFEQFIKDYNKEYDENEKEERFKIFVNNLKDINAMNERSSNAVYGINKFSDLDKEEFVKFYTGLKGDGCPTNEDHKSTDLPQSFNVTAPDQFDWRKKGVVTSVKNQRHCGSCWAFSASANVESINAIKTGKLIDVSEQQLVDCDKQDNGCGGGYPWNAMRYFRESGAMSLKSYPYVATSENCRYDSSEVVIRLKDYKHITKLSEDQIKEHLYNIGPLSIGIDGWPIQGYAGGILIEGCNDVIRVNHAVLLVGYGKGQKQLYSLEEAPTLFEQFIKDYNKEYDENEKEERFKIFVNNLKDINAMNERSSNAVYGINKFSDLSKEEFLKYYTGLKREEIPSNEDHKSTDLPESFNVTAPDQFDWRKKGVVTSVKNQRHCGSCWAFSASANVESINAIKTGKLIDVSEQQLVDCDKLDLGCSGGATWSALRYFLDHGAMSLKSYPYVAKNENCRYDSGEVVIRLTDFKNIMQLSEDQIKEHLYNIGPLSIDITSSSLASYISGILIEECHSSIDIDHAVLLVGYGKENGVDYWIVKNSWSHNWGEKGQKQLYSLEEAPTLFEQFIKDYNKEYDENEKEERFKIFVNNLKDINAMNERSSNAVYGINKFSDLSKEEFIKYYTGLKREEIPSNDKSTDLPESFNVTAPDQFDWRKKGVVTSVKNQGNCGSCWAFSASGNVESINAIKTGKLIDVSEQQLVDCDKQDGGCDGGYPWNAMRYFRESGAMSLKSYPYVATSENCRYDSSEVLIRLKDYKHITKLSEDQIKQHLYNIGPLSIDITSSSLASYTSGILIEECHSSIDIDHAVLLVGYGKENGVDYWIVKNSWSHDWGEKGYFRMKRGVNCLFITRDGITTAVI
;
A
#
# COMPACT_ATOMS: atom_id res chain seq x y z
N MET A 1 24.14 -37.43 6.51
CA MET A 1 23.23 -36.31 6.82
C MET A 1 23.44 -35.96 8.29
N TYR A 2 24.24 -34.92 8.59
CA TYR A 2 24.22 -34.29 9.91
C TYR A 2 23.62 -32.90 9.72
N VAL A 3 22.57 -32.72 10.50
CA VAL A 3 21.67 -31.59 10.67
C VAL A 3 22.42 -30.27 10.79
N ILE A 4 22.05 -29.27 9.99
CA ILE A 4 22.41 -27.88 10.27
C ILE A 4 21.39 -27.37 11.28
N CYS A 5 21.75 -27.38 12.57
CA CYS A 5 20.89 -26.96 13.68
C CYS A 5 20.73 -25.43 13.79
N ALA A 6 21.53 -24.61 13.13
CA ALA A 6 21.30 -23.17 13.11
C ALA A 6 21.41 -22.62 11.68
N ILE A 7 20.36 -22.82 10.90
CA ILE A 7 20.08 -21.88 9.82
C ILE A 7 19.07 -20.88 10.37
N LEU A 8 19.52 -19.64 10.59
CA LEU A 8 18.64 -18.48 10.75
C LEU A 8 17.89 -18.28 9.42
N LEU A 9 16.78 -19.01 9.25
CA LEU A 9 15.91 -18.87 8.10
C LEU A 9 15.03 -17.63 8.30
N SER A 10 15.50 -16.49 7.79
CA SER A 10 14.62 -15.41 7.36
C SER A 10 14.00 -15.84 6.03
N LEU A 11 12.99 -16.69 6.07
CA LEU A 11 12.14 -16.95 4.91
C LEU A 11 11.18 -15.76 4.77
N THR A 12 11.56 -14.74 4.01
CA THR A 12 10.54 -13.92 3.35
C THR A 12 10.04 -14.74 2.17
N LEU A 13 8.97 -15.51 2.38
CA LEU A 13 8.16 -15.96 1.27
C LEU A 13 7.72 -14.71 0.49
N GLN A 14 7.94 -14.67 -0.83
CA GLN A 14 7.31 -13.67 -1.71
C GLN A 14 5.87 -14.09 -2.07
N TYR A 15 5.27 -14.92 -1.21
CA TYR A 15 3.84 -14.87 -0.98
C TYR A 15 3.61 -13.78 0.06
N ASN A 16 2.80 -12.78 -0.28
CA ASN A 16 2.22 -11.81 0.66
C ASN A 16 1.41 -12.55 1.73
N VAL A 17 2.07 -13.28 2.63
CA VAL A 17 1.60 -13.37 4.00
C VAL A 17 2.08 -12.08 4.61
N TYR A 18 1.13 -11.23 4.97
CA TYR A 18 1.35 -10.15 5.90
C TYR A 18 2.04 -10.74 7.12
N SER A 19 3.36 -10.60 7.21
CA SER A 19 3.85 -10.10 8.47
C SER A 19 3.26 -8.70 8.57
N ARG A 20 2.10 -8.58 9.24
CA ARG A 20 1.91 -7.46 10.17
C ARG A 20 3.28 -7.17 10.78
N GLU A 21 3.76 -5.94 10.71
CA GLU A 21 4.93 -5.43 11.44
C GLU A 21 5.55 -6.43 12.43
N LEU A 22 6.53 -7.29 12.06
CA LEU A 22 7.07 -8.31 12.99
C LEU A 22 6.00 -8.85 13.98
N GLY A 23 4.88 -9.32 13.42
CA GLY A 23 3.55 -9.19 14.03
C GLY A 23 3.47 -9.74 15.43
N GLN A 24 2.79 -8.99 16.31
CA GLN A 24 2.38 -9.50 17.62
C GLN A 24 1.81 -10.92 17.49
N LYS A 25 2.39 -11.84 18.26
CA LYS A 25 1.93 -13.22 18.36
C LYS A 25 0.45 -13.22 18.73
N GLN A 26 -0.38 -13.76 17.85
CA GLN A 26 -1.80 -13.91 18.08
C GLN A 26 -2.08 -15.32 18.61
N LEU A 27 -2.76 -15.40 19.75
CA LEU A 27 -3.32 -16.65 20.26
C LEU A 27 -4.80 -16.71 19.89
N TYR A 28 -5.22 -17.81 19.28
CA TYR A 28 -6.60 -18.01 18.81
C TYR A 28 -7.43 -18.74 19.85
N SER A 29 -8.64 -18.25 20.15
CA SER A 29 -9.57 -18.98 21.02
C SER A 29 -10.17 -20.16 20.28
N LEU A 30 -10.21 -21.34 20.91
CA LEU A 30 -10.88 -22.52 20.34
C LEU A 30 -12.40 -22.38 20.31
N GLU A 31 -12.97 -21.49 21.12
CA GLU A 31 -14.41 -21.18 21.10
C GLU A 31 -14.80 -20.43 19.81
N GLU A 32 -13.87 -19.68 19.22
CA GLU A 32 -14.06 -18.92 17.99
C GLU A 32 -13.77 -19.76 16.72
N ALA A 33 -13.29 -20.99 16.88
CA ALA A 33 -12.86 -21.83 15.77
C ALA A 33 -13.91 -22.00 14.66
N PRO A 34 -15.23 -22.17 14.94
CA PRO A 34 -16.24 -22.23 13.87
C PRO A 34 -16.25 -20.97 13.01
N THR A 35 -16.22 -19.79 13.63
CA THR A 35 -16.20 -18.50 12.94
C THR A 35 -14.91 -18.30 12.16
N LEU A 36 -13.77 -18.65 12.78
CA LEU A 36 -12.45 -18.58 12.14
C LEU A 36 -12.36 -19.53 10.93
N PHE A 37 -13.00 -20.70 10.99
CA PHE A 37 -13.01 -21.65 9.89
C PHE A 37 -13.87 -21.18 8.71
N GLU A 38 -15.05 -20.61 8.98
CA GLU A 38 -15.88 -19.99 7.93
C GLU A 38 -15.19 -18.79 7.28
N GLN A 39 -14.43 -18.02 8.05
CA GLN A 39 -13.61 -16.93 7.52
C GLN A 39 -12.44 -17.48 6.69
N PHE A 40 -11.71 -18.48 7.19
CA PHE A 40 -10.64 -19.18 6.48
C PHE A 40 -11.11 -19.74 5.12
N ILE A 41 -12.31 -20.35 5.06
CA ILE A 41 -12.90 -20.85 3.82
C ILE A 41 -13.05 -19.72 2.80
N LYS A 42 -13.49 -18.54 3.24
CA LYS A 42 -13.69 -17.37 2.38
C LYS A 42 -12.36 -16.73 1.96
N ASP A 43 -11.45 -16.54 2.90
CA ASP A 43 -10.15 -15.90 2.67
C ASP A 43 -9.31 -16.67 1.66
N TYR A 44 -9.38 -18.00 1.70
CA TYR A 44 -8.60 -18.89 0.83
C TYR A 44 -9.42 -19.54 -0.28
N ASN A 45 -10.65 -19.05 -0.52
CA ASN A 45 -11.58 -19.51 -1.55
C ASN A 45 -11.67 -21.04 -1.62
N LYS A 46 -11.93 -21.66 -0.47
CA LYS A 46 -12.06 -23.11 -0.32
C LYS A 46 -13.48 -23.54 -0.63
N GLU A 47 -13.62 -24.68 -1.30
CA GLU A 47 -14.91 -25.31 -1.58
C GLU A 47 -14.85 -26.74 -1.06
N TYR A 48 -15.81 -27.11 -0.23
CA TYR A 48 -15.94 -28.45 0.34
C TYR A 48 -17.38 -28.91 0.22
N ASP A 49 -17.60 -30.21 0.04
CA ASP A 49 -18.91 -30.78 0.31
C ASP A 49 -19.16 -30.88 1.82
N GLU A 50 -20.40 -31.16 2.23
CA GLU A 50 -20.79 -31.19 3.65
C GLU A 50 -19.99 -32.20 4.49
N ASN A 51 -19.58 -33.34 3.90
CA ASN A 51 -18.80 -34.35 4.62
C ASN A 51 -17.33 -33.94 4.74
N GLU A 52 -16.74 -33.43 3.66
CA GLU A 52 -15.36 -32.93 3.67
C GLU A 52 -15.23 -31.70 4.58
N LYS A 53 -16.22 -30.81 4.59
CA LYS A 53 -16.22 -29.60 5.42
C LYS A 53 -16.08 -29.93 6.91
N GLU A 54 -16.75 -30.98 7.39
CA GLU A 54 -16.66 -31.42 8.78
C GLU A 54 -15.26 -31.95 9.12
N GLU A 55 -14.63 -32.70 8.21
CA GLU A 55 -13.27 -33.22 8.38
C GLU A 55 -12.24 -32.07 8.36
N ARG A 56 -12.35 -31.16 7.40
CA ARG A 56 -11.51 -29.95 7.27
C ARG A 56 -11.61 -29.06 8.51
N PHE A 57 -12.80 -28.94 9.10
CA PHE A 57 -13.00 -28.20 10.34
C PHE A 57 -12.23 -28.83 11.51
N LYS A 58 -12.26 -30.17 11.65
CA LYS A 58 -11.52 -30.89 12.70
C LYS A 58 -10.00 -30.70 12.55
N ILE A 59 -9.51 -30.77 11.33
CA ILE A 59 -8.09 -30.51 11.00
C ILE A 59 -7.73 -29.07 11.35
N PHE A 60 -8.57 -28.12 10.94
CA PHE A 60 -8.37 -26.70 11.22
C PHE A 60 -8.27 -26.38 12.72
N VAL A 61 -9.16 -26.96 13.54
CA VAL A 61 -9.12 -26.84 15.00
C VAL A 61 -7.81 -27.38 15.57
N ASN A 62 -7.29 -28.49 15.04
CA ASN A 62 -6.01 -29.05 15.50
C ASN A 62 -4.84 -28.15 15.09
N ASN A 63 -4.84 -27.65 13.85
CA ASN A 63 -3.81 -26.71 13.39
C ASN A 63 -3.82 -25.40 14.18
N LEU A 64 -4.98 -24.90 14.63
CA LEU A 64 -5.05 -23.74 15.53
C LEU A 64 -4.34 -23.99 16.87
N LYS A 65 -4.48 -25.20 17.44
CA LYS A 65 -3.77 -25.57 18.67
C LYS A 65 -2.26 -25.59 18.44
N ASP A 66 -1.83 -26.13 17.32
CA ASP A 66 -0.41 -26.18 16.96
C ASP A 66 0.16 -24.78 16.72
N ILE A 67 -0.58 -23.89 16.05
CA ILE A 67 -0.22 -22.49 15.88
C ILE A 67 -0.05 -21.79 17.23
N ASN A 68 -1.01 -21.95 18.16
CA ASN A 68 -0.91 -21.37 19.50
C ASN A 68 0.31 -21.90 20.26
N ALA A 69 0.53 -23.22 20.25
CA ALA A 69 1.66 -23.84 20.93
C ALA A 69 3.01 -23.35 20.36
N MET A 70 3.11 -23.17 19.04
CA MET A 70 4.30 -22.64 18.37
C MET A 70 4.52 -21.16 18.70
N ASN A 71 3.46 -20.35 18.73
CA ASN A 71 3.54 -18.94 19.15
C ASN A 71 3.94 -18.78 20.62
N GLU A 72 3.49 -19.68 21.50
CA GLU A 72 3.88 -19.69 22.91
C GLU A 72 5.36 -20.09 23.10
N ARG A 73 5.84 -21.07 22.32
CA ARG A 73 7.20 -21.60 22.43
C ARG A 73 8.26 -20.73 21.75
N SER A 74 7.94 -20.14 20.60
CA SER A 74 8.94 -19.49 19.74
C SER A 74 9.22 -18.07 20.17
N SER A 75 10.46 -17.71 20.49
CA SER A 75 10.80 -16.32 20.85
C SER A 75 10.87 -15.38 19.64
N ASN A 76 11.09 -15.89 18.43
CA ASN A 76 11.43 -15.08 17.27
C ASN A 76 10.63 -15.39 15.98
N ALA A 77 9.84 -16.47 15.94
CA ALA A 77 8.96 -16.78 14.81
C ALA A 77 7.49 -16.56 15.17
N VAL A 78 6.71 -16.18 14.16
CA VAL A 78 5.27 -15.94 14.26
C VAL A 78 4.55 -16.97 13.40
N TYR A 79 3.50 -17.56 13.97
CA TYR A 79 2.65 -18.56 13.34
C TYR A 79 1.20 -18.04 13.27
N GLY A 80 0.48 -18.42 12.22
CA GLY A 80 -0.88 -17.91 12.01
C GLY A 80 -1.69 -18.76 11.03
N ILE A 81 -3.00 -18.47 10.97
CA ILE A 81 -3.92 -19.09 10.02
C ILE A 81 -3.47 -18.73 8.60
N ASN A 82 -3.30 -19.73 7.75
CA ASN A 82 -2.91 -19.56 6.34
C ASN A 82 -3.59 -20.60 5.45
N LYS A 83 -3.35 -20.56 4.14
CA LYS A 83 -4.00 -21.45 3.14
C LYS A 83 -3.84 -22.96 3.37
N PHE A 84 -2.94 -23.37 4.27
CA PHE A 84 -2.67 -24.75 4.65
C PHE A 84 -3.29 -25.14 5.99
N SER A 85 -4.03 -24.23 6.64
CA SER A 85 -4.62 -24.47 7.96
C SER A 85 -5.72 -25.53 7.96
N ASP A 86 -6.22 -25.97 6.81
CA ASP A 86 -7.17 -27.08 6.63
C ASP A 86 -6.52 -28.43 6.27
N LEU A 87 -5.20 -28.46 6.17
CA LEU A 87 -4.45 -29.66 5.80
C LEU A 87 -3.83 -30.30 7.02
N ASP A 88 -3.95 -31.61 7.14
CA ASP A 88 -3.18 -32.31 8.13
C ASP A 88 -1.70 -32.39 7.71
N LYS A 89 -0.87 -32.89 8.64
CA LYS A 89 0.56 -33.03 8.42
C LYS A 89 0.91 -33.89 7.22
N GLU A 90 0.20 -35.00 7.02
CA GLU A 90 0.50 -35.97 5.97
C GLU A 90 0.11 -35.39 4.60
N GLU A 91 -1.04 -34.72 4.51
CA GLU A 91 -1.49 -34.00 3.33
C GLU A 91 -0.53 -32.87 2.95
N PHE A 92 -0.16 -32.01 3.91
CA PHE A 92 0.76 -30.90 3.67
C PHE A 92 2.11 -31.41 3.15
N VAL A 93 2.67 -32.42 3.82
CA VAL A 93 3.93 -33.04 3.41
C VAL A 93 3.80 -33.68 2.03
N LYS A 94 2.71 -34.38 1.73
CA LYS A 94 2.51 -35.07 0.46
C LYS A 94 2.43 -34.12 -0.74
N PHE A 95 1.75 -32.98 -0.60
CA PHE A 95 1.44 -32.10 -1.74
C PHE A 95 2.33 -30.86 -1.85
N TYR A 96 2.95 -30.42 -0.75
CA TYR A 96 3.73 -29.17 -0.71
C TYR A 96 5.18 -29.36 -0.31
N THR A 97 5.52 -30.56 0.15
CA THR A 97 6.88 -31.03 0.27
C THR A 97 7.10 -32.17 -0.73
N GLY A 98 8.34 -32.52 -1.01
CA GLY A 98 8.62 -33.50 -2.06
C GLY A 98 10.09 -33.80 -2.27
N LEU A 99 10.96 -33.32 -1.39
CA LEU A 99 12.29 -33.89 -1.26
C LEU A 99 12.14 -35.30 -0.66
N LYS A 100 12.67 -36.32 -1.33
CA LYS A 100 12.59 -37.70 -0.84
C LYS A 100 13.70 -37.93 0.21
N GLY A 101 13.34 -38.19 1.47
CA GLY A 101 14.29 -38.20 2.58
C GLY A 101 14.94 -39.54 2.94
N ASP A 102 14.49 -40.67 2.40
CA ASP A 102 14.76 -41.99 3.03
C ASP A 102 15.79 -42.88 2.29
N GLY A 103 16.83 -42.28 1.72
CA GLY A 103 17.98 -43.06 1.26
C GLY A 103 19.05 -42.26 0.55
N CYS A 104 20.20 -42.04 1.20
CA CYS A 104 21.43 -41.82 0.44
C CYS A 104 21.64 -43.04 -0.48
N PRO A 105 21.82 -42.87 -1.81
CA PRO A 105 22.36 -43.95 -2.61
C PRO A 105 23.72 -44.31 -2.01
N THR A 106 23.83 -45.53 -1.49
CA THR A 106 25.13 -46.13 -1.21
C THR A 106 25.79 -46.32 -2.57
N ASN A 107 26.84 -45.55 -2.85
CA ASN A 107 27.87 -45.71 -3.89
C ASN A 107 27.37 -46.25 -5.24
N GLU A 108 27.40 -45.48 -6.33
CA GLU A 108 28.57 -45.59 -7.22
C GLU A 108 28.84 -44.40 -8.19
N ASP A 109 28.02 -43.34 -8.25
CA ASP A 109 28.20 -42.27 -9.27
C ASP A 109 28.49 -40.85 -8.74
N HIS A 110 28.56 -40.65 -7.43
CA HIS A 110 28.68 -39.30 -6.85
C HIS A 110 30.00 -39.12 -6.11
N LYS A 111 30.92 -38.35 -6.70
CA LYS A 111 32.04 -37.76 -5.93
C LYS A 111 31.47 -36.70 -4.99
N SER A 112 30.98 -37.12 -3.81
CA SER A 112 30.81 -36.20 -2.67
C SER A 112 32.15 -35.50 -2.48
N THR A 113 32.14 -34.18 -2.58
CA THR A 113 33.35 -33.37 -2.36
C THR A 113 33.11 -32.48 -1.16
N ASP A 114 34.02 -32.54 -0.19
CA ASP A 114 34.06 -31.57 0.88
C ASP A 114 34.39 -30.20 0.27
N LEU A 115 33.76 -29.13 0.78
CA LEU A 115 34.18 -27.78 0.44
C LEU A 115 35.65 -27.57 0.88
N PRO A 116 36.41 -26.67 0.23
CA PRO A 116 37.75 -26.34 0.69
C PRO A 116 37.73 -26.00 2.19
N GLN A 117 38.73 -26.50 2.94
CA GLN A 117 38.82 -26.29 4.38
C GLN A 117 38.92 -24.82 4.80
N SER A 118 39.24 -23.93 3.85
CA SER A 118 39.23 -22.48 4.04
C SER A 118 38.96 -21.77 2.71
N PHE A 119 38.23 -20.66 2.77
CA PHE A 119 38.10 -19.70 1.68
C PHE A 119 39.09 -18.55 1.86
N ASN A 120 39.57 -17.95 0.76
CA ASN A 120 40.57 -16.87 0.82
C ASN A 120 40.03 -15.57 1.45
N VAL A 121 38.72 -15.41 1.53
CA VAL A 121 38.07 -14.22 2.10
C VAL A 121 37.07 -14.67 3.16
N THR A 122 37.25 -14.17 4.38
CA THR A 122 36.35 -14.39 5.51
C THR A 122 35.00 -13.74 5.21
N ALA A 123 33.92 -14.50 5.42
CA ALA A 123 32.57 -14.02 5.23
C ALA A 123 32.24 -12.90 6.25
N PRO A 124 31.55 -11.81 5.87
CA PRO A 124 31.06 -10.80 6.81
C PRO A 124 30.03 -11.38 7.79
N ASP A 125 29.57 -10.59 8.77
CA ASP A 125 28.52 -10.97 9.72
C ASP A 125 27.12 -11.12 9.09
N GLN A 126 26.91 -10.48 7.94
CA GLN A 126 25.66 -10.52 7.18
C GLN A 126 25.90 -10.40 5.68
N PHE A 127 25.06 -11.04 4.89
CA PHE A 127 25.12 -11.04 3.45
C PHE A 127 23.80 -11.50 2.80
N ASP A 128 23.41 -10.91 1.68
CA ASP A 128 22.14 -11.21 1.00
C ASP A 128 22.23 -11.04 -0.52
N TRP A 129 22.13 -12.15 -1.26
CA TRP A 129 22.17 -12.14 -2.72
C TRP A 129 20.96 -11.46 -3.38
N ARG A 130 19.83 -11.34 -2.68
CA ARG A 130 18.65 -10.64 -3.22
C ARG A 130 18.98 -9.16 -3.48
N LYS A 131 19.75 -8.55 -2.59
CA LYS A 131 20.23 -7.16 -2.72
C LYS A 131 21.18 -6.96 -3.90
N LYS A 132 21.73 -8.03 -4.48
CA LYS A 132 22.61 -7.98 -5.65
C LYS A 132 21.86 -8.20 -6.96
N GLY A 133 20.54 -8.39 -6.94
CA GLY A 133 19.73 -8.57 -8.14
C GLY A 133 19.99 -9.88 -8.89
N VAL A 134 20.55 -10.89 -8.22
CA VAL A 134 20.90 -12.19 -8.82
C VAL A 134 19.97 -13.32 -8.38
N VAL A 135 18.84 -13.01 -7.75
CA VAL A 135 17.86 -14.02 -7.29
C VAL A 135 16.52 -13.67 -7.93
N THR A 136 15.87 -14.64 -8.56
CA THR A 136 14.55 -14.50 -9.16
C THR A 136 13.47 -14.33 -8.10
N SER A 137 12.30 -13.80 -8.48
CA SER A 137 11.17 -13.72 -7.57
C SER A 137 10.68 -15.12 -7.17
N VAL A 138 10.16 -15.30 -5.95
CA VAL A 138 9.60 -16.57 -5.48
C VAL A 138 8.45 -16.99 -6.37
N LYS A 139 8.55 -18.23 -6.84
CA LYS A 139 7.62 -18.86 -7.77
C LYS A 139 6.73 -19.86 -7.01
N ASN A 140 5.53 -20.15 -7.54
CA ASN A 140 4.56 -21.04 -6.88
C ASN A 140 4.60 -22.46 -7.41
N GLN A 141 5.02 -23.42 -6.58
CA GLN A 141 4.96 -24.86 -6.92
C GLN A 141 3.55 -25.47 -6.93
N ARG A 142 2.52 -24.72 -6.50
CA ARG A 142 1.13 -25.19 -6.31
C ARG A 142 1.11 -26.51 -5.52
N HIS A 143 0.27 -27.48 -5.90
CA HIS A 143 0.05 -28.76 -5.21
C HIS A 143 0.92 -29.92 -5.75
N CYS A 144 2.08 -29.62 -6.35
CA CYS A 144 2.88 -30.58 -7.10
C CYS A 144 4.07 -31.15 -6.29
N GLY A 145 4.34 -30.75 -5.05
CA GLY A 145 5.51 -31.27 -4.31
C GLY A 145 6.86 -31.12 -5.04
N SER A 146 6.97 -30.11 -5.92
CA SER A 146 8.11 -29.94 -6.84
C SER A 146 9.20 -29.02 -6.30
N CYS A 147 9.24 -28.78 -4.98
CA CYS A 147 10.22 -27.92 -4.32
C CYS A 147 11.68 -28.22 -4.71
N TRP A 148 11.98 -29.49 -5.02
CA TRP A 148 13.29 -29.93 -5.53
C TRP A 148 13.67 -29.27 -6.86
N ALA A 149 12.71 -29.16 -7.80
CA ALA A 149 12.89 -28.55 -9.10
C ALA A 149 13.01 -27.02 -8.99
N PHE A 150 12.21 -26.41 -8.11
CA PHE A 150 12.25 -24.96 -7.85
C PHE A 150 13.56 -24.53 -7.20
N SER A 151 14.00 -25.25 -6.16
CA SER A 151 15.29 -24.97 -5.50
C SER A 151 16.46 -25.12 -6.47
N ALA A 152 16.46 -26.16 -7.32
CA ALA A 152 17.51 -26.37 -8.30
C ALA A 152 17.51 -25.30 -9.41
N SER A 153 16.34 -24.97 -9.94
CA SER A 153 16.18 -23.94 -10.97
C SER A 153 16.66 -22.59 -10.46
N ALA A 154 16.16 -22.14 -9.31
CA ALA A 154 16.56 -20.86 -8.72
C ALA A 154 18.08 -20.77 -8.43
N ASN A 155 18.71 -21.89 -8.09
CA ASN A 155 20.17 -21.94 -7.96
C ASN A 155 20.89 -21.74 -9.31
N VAL A 156 20.46 -22.44 -10.37
CA VAL A 156 21.01 -22.29 -11.72
C VAL A 156 20.87 -20.87 -12.23
N GLU A 157 19.70 -20.26 -12.05
CA GLU A 157 19.41 -18.87 -12.41
C GLU A 157 20.36 -17.92 -11.71
N SER A 158 20.52 -18.10 -10.40
CA SER A 158 21.35 -17.22 -9.58
C SER A 158 22.84 -17.32 -9.93
N ILE A 159 23.35 -18.54 -10.11
CA ILE A 159 24.74 -18.75 -10.49
C ILE A 159 25.01 -18.24 -11.92
N ASN A 160 24.04 -18.35 -12.83
CA ASN A 160 24.14 -17.75 -14.15
C ASN A 160 24.21 -16.22 -14.07
N ALA A 161 23.35 -15.60 -13.28
CA ALA A 161 23.35 -14.15 -13.06
C ALA A 161 24.67 -13.66 -12.47
N ILE A 162 25.22 -14.36 -11.46
CA ILE A 162 26.52 -14.04 -10.86
C ILE A 162 27.64 -14.10 -11.90
N LYS A 163 27.64 -15.09 -12.79
CA LYS A 163 28.72 -15.29 -13.77
C LYS A 163 28.60 -14.42 -15.03
N THR A 164 27.38 -14.09 -15.43
CA THR A 164 27.11 -13.47 -16.75
C THR A 164 26.52 -12.07 -16.66
N GLY A 165 26.07 -11.66 -15.46
CA GLY A 165 25.29 -10.43 -15.25
C GLY A 165 23.84 -10.52 -15.75
N LYS A 166 23.38 -11.70 -16.20
CA LYS A 166 22.02 -11.91 -16.74
C LYS A 166 21.22 -12.88 -15.88
N LEU A 167 20.18 -12.37 -15.24
CA LEU A 167 19.17 -13.18 -14.57
C LEU A 167 18.13 -13.65 -15.61
N ILE A 168 17.94 -14.96 -15.73
CA ILE A 168 17.07 -15.59 -16.72
C ILE A 168 16.22 -16.63 -16.00
N ASP A 169 14.89 -16.52 -16.06
CA ASP A 169 13.99 -17.53 -15.51
C ASP A 169 14.03 -18.81 -16.35
N VAL A 170 14.35 -19.94 -15.72
CA VAL A 170 14.31 -21.27 -16.33
C VAL A 170 13.05 -22.04 -15.94
N SER A 171 12.70 -23.05 -16.73
CA SER A 171 11.48 -23.83 -16.55
C SER A 171 11.64 -24.94 -15.50
N GLU A 172 10.91 -24.83 -14.40
CA GLU A 172 10.72 -25.94 -13.45
C GLU A 172 9.87 -27.07 -14.06
N GLN A 173 8.97 -26.75 -15.00
CA GLN A 173 8.11 -27.74 -15.66
C GLN A 173 8.91 -28.72 -16.50
N GLN A 174 9.99 -28.24 -17.13
CA GLN A 174 10.92 -29.09 -17.85
C GLN A 174 11.48 -30.18 -16.92
N LEU A 175 11.86 -29.84 -15.69
CA LEU A 175 12.33 -30.83 -14.72
C LEU A 175 11.22 -31.81 -14.33
N VAL A 176 10.02 -31.29 -14.05
CA VAL A 176 8.87 -32.10 -13.63
C VAL A 176 8.47 -33.13 -14.70
N ASP A 177 8.51 -32.77 -15.98
CA ASP A 177 8.06 -33.64 -17.07
C ASP A 177 9.17 -34.51 -17.68
N CYS A 178 10.42 -34.02 -17.67
CA CYS A 178 11.50 -34.61 -18.45
C CYS A 178 12.59 -35.30 -17.62
N ASP A 179 12.75 -34.99 -16.32
CA ASP A 179 13.72 -35.71 -15.49
C ASP A 179 13.15 -37.08 -15.10
N LYS A 180 13.69 -38.13 -15.72
CA LYS A 180 13.26 -39.51 -15.51
C LYS A 180 13.79 -40.15 -14.22
N GLN A 181 14.74 -39.51 -13.53
CA GLN A 181 15.27 -40.03 -12.27
C GLN A 181 14.48 -39.56 -11.05
N ASP A 182 13.72 -38.48 -11.20
CA ASP A 182 12.78 -37.98 -10.20
C ASP A 182 11.33 -38.30 -10.63
N ASN A 183 10.38 -38.17 -9.70
CA ASN A 183 9.00 -38.60 -9.92
C ASN A 183 8.07 -37.43 -10.28
N GLY A 184 8.58 -36.38 -10.92
CA GLY A 184 7.82 -35.18 -11.24
C GLY A 184 7.14 -34.58 -10.01
N CYS A 185 5.80 -34.49 -10.02
CA CYS A 185 5.05 -34.04 -8.86
C CYS A 185 5.03 -35.03 -7.67
N GLY A 186 5.50 -36.25 -7.88
CA GLY A 186 5.71 -37.22 -6.81
C GLY A 186 6.90 -36.89 -5.91
N GLY A 187 7.72 -35.91 -6.28
CA GLY A 187 8.93 -35.50 -5.56
C GLY A 187 10.23 -36.01 -6.17
N GLY A 188 11.35 -35.44 -5.74
CA GLY A 188 12.66 -35.64 -6.36
C GLY A 188 13.81 -35.01 -5.58
N TYR A 189 14.97 -34.89 -6.22
CA TYR A 189 16.19 -34.42 -5.59
C TYR A 189 16.84 -33.27 -6.38
N PRO A 190 17.25 -32.17 -5.72
CA PRO A 190 17.91 -31.07 -6.41
C PRO A 190 19.16 -31.48 -7.21
N TRP A 191 19.91 -32.51 -6.78
CA TRP A 191 21.09 -32.96 -7.53
C TRP A 191 20.74 -33.73 -8.82
N ASN A 192 19.59 -34.42 -8.86
CA ASN A 192 19.09 -35.07 -10.07
C ASN A 192 18.68 -34.01 -11.09
N ALA A 193 17.99 -32.96 -10.65
CA ALA A 193 17.71 -31.78 -11.45
C ALA A 193 18.98 -31.13 -12.01
N MET A 194 20.02 -30.96 -11.18
CA MET A 194 21.32 -30.42 -11.63
C MET A 194 22.00 -31.31 -12.67
N ARG A 195 21.95 -32.64 -12.49
CA ARG A 195 22.43 -33.62 -13.47
C ARG A 195 21.69 -33.49 -14.79
N TYR A 196 20.36 -33.46 -14.75
CA TYR A 196 19.53 -33.31 -15.93
C TYR A 196 19.83 -32.00 -16.68
N PHE A 197 19.93 -30.86 -15.98
CA PHE A 197 20.27 -29.59 -16.62
C PHE A 197 21.71 -29.54 -17.17
N ARG A 198 22.65 -30.31 -16.62
CA ARG A 198 23.99 -30.49 -17.19
C ARG A 198 23.94 -31.27 -18.50
N GLU A 199 23.16 -32.35 -18.56
CA GLU A 199 23.04 -33.21 -19.75
C GLU A 199 22.22 -32.54 -20.86
N SER A 200 21.07 -31.97 -20.51
CA SER A 200 20.06 -31.49 -21.46
C SER A 200 20.16 -29.97 -21.69
N GLY A 201 20.47 -29.21 -20.65
CA GLY A 201 20.32 -27.75 -20.62
C GLY A 201 18.95 -27.31 -20.11
N ALA A 202 18.89 -26.10 -19.55
CA ALA A 202 17.68 -25.51 -18.99
C ALA A 202 17.00 -24.60 -20.03
N MET A 203 15.74 -24.86 -20.33
CA MET A 203 14.87 -24.05 -21.17
C MET A 203 14.31 -22.86 -20.38
N SER A 204 13.93 -21.79 -21.08
CA SER A 204 13.33 -20.64 -20.42
C SER A 204 11.95 -20.95 -19.85
N LEU A 205 11.58 -20.31 -18.74
CA LEU A 205 10.21 -20.39 -18.21
C LEU A 205 9.16 -19.91 -19.23
N LYS A 206 9.53 -18.96 -20.09
CA LYS A 206 8.67 -18.43 -21.15
C LYS A 206 8.33 -19.48 -22.21
N SER A 207 9.29 -20.32 -22.60
CA SER A 207 9.10 -21.34 -23.63
C SER A 207 8.49 -22.64 -23.09
N TYR A 208 8.66 -22.92 -21.80
CA TYR A 208 8.02 -24.07 -21.14
C TYR A 208 7.39 -23.65 -19.80
N PRO A 209 6.18 -23.06 -19.81
CA PRO A 209 5.52 -22.56 -18.60
C PRO A 209 5.16 -23.65 -17.59
N TYR A 210 5.16 -23.28 -16.31
CA TYR A 210 4.82 -24.17 -15.21
C TYR A 210 3.30 -24.35 -15.03
N VAL A 211 2.86 -25.62 -15.03
CA VAL A 211 1.44 -26.01 -14.91
C VAL A 211 1.14 -26.79 -13.63
N ALA A 212 2.17 -27.26 -12.91
CA ALA A 212 2.07 -27.97 -11.64
C ALA A 212 1.41 -29.36 -11.69
N THR A 213 1.57 -30.04 -12.81
CA THR A 213 1.19 -31.44 -13.02
C THR A 213 2.28 -32.14 -13.82
N SER A 214 2.48 -33.44 -13.62
CA SER A 214 3.36 -34.23 -14.48
C SER A 214 2.70 -34.44 -15.85
N GLU A 215 3.23 -33.82 -16.89
CA GLU A 215 2.80 -33.96 -18.29
C GLU A 215 3.82 -34.76 -19.11
N ASN A 216 3.53 -34.91 -20.41
CA ASN A 216 4.51 -35.42 -21.36
C ASN A 216 5.62 -34.39 -21.58
N CYS A 217 6.88 -34.83 -21.53
CA CYS A 217 8.05 -34.00 -21.79
C CYS A 217 7.99 -33.29 -23.15
N ARG A 218 8.00 -31.95 -23.14
CA ARG A 218 8.01 -31.06 -24.32
C ARG A 218 9.38 -30.40 -24.56
N TYR A 219 10.47 -31.12 -24.25
CA TYR A 219 11.81 -30.59 -24.39
C TYR A 219 12.14 -30.18 -25.83
N ASP A 220 12.64 -28.95 -26.00
CA ASP A 220 13.15 -28.42 -27.25
C ASP A 220 14.57 -27.85 -27.04
N SER A 221 15.54 -28.46 -27.74
CA SER A 221 16.94 -28.06 -27.65
C SER A 221 17.25 -26.65 -28.15
N SER A 222 16.38 -26.08 -29.01
CA SER A 222 16.53 -24.72 -29.55
C SER A 222 16.16 -23.63 -28.54
N GLU A 223 15.39 -24.01 -27.51
CA GLU A 223 14.87 -23.12 -26.46
C GLU A 223 15.72 -23.14 -25.18
N VAL A 224 16.86 -23.84 -25.19
CA VAL A 224 17.80 -23.92 -24.08
C VAL A 224 18.54 -22.60 -23.90
N VAL A 225 18.40 -22.00 -22.71
CA VAL A 225 18.98 -20.70 -22.36
C VAL A 225 20.20 -20.81 -21.44
N ILE A 226 20.32 -21.87 -20.65
CA ILE A 226 21.46 -22.11 -19.75
C ILE A 226 21.95 -23.56 -19.88
N ARG A 227 23.27 -23.76 -19.93
CA ARG A 227 23.91 -25.09 -19.85
C ARG A 227 24.90 -25.15 -18.69
N LEU A 228 24.69 -26.09 -17.78
CA LEU A 228 25.58 -26.31 -16.64
C LEU A 228 26.84 -27.02 -17.13
N LYS A 229 28.01 -26.53 -16.72
CA LYS A 229 29.28 -27.23 -16.96
C LYS A 229 29.48 -28.38 -15.99
N ASP A 230 29.19 -28.13 -14.71
CA ASP A 230 29.40 -29.04 -13.60
C ASP A 230 28.48 -28.69 -12.42
N TYR A 231 28.28 -29.63 -11.52
CA TYR A 231 27.56 -29.43 -10.25
C TYR A 231 28.23 -30.25 -9.14
N LYS A 232 28.11 -29.80 -7.89
CA LYS A 232 28.65 -30.50 -6.73
C LYS A 232 27.55 -30.79 -5.73
N HIS A 233 27.46 -32.05 -5.31
CA HIS A 233 26.66 -32.43 -4.17
C HIS A 233 27.51 -32.36 -2.90
N ILE A 234 27.05 -31.58 -1.93
CA ILE A 234 27.78 -31.31 -0.69
C ILE A 234 27.00 -31.96 0.46
N THR A 235 27.64 -32.89 1.17
CA THR A 235 26.94 -33.76 2.13
C THR A 235 27.18 -33.40 3.61
N LYS A 236 28.16 -32.54 3.90
CA LYS A 236 28.51 -32.06 5.26
C LYS A 236 29.13 -30.67 5.22
N LEU A 237 28.52 -29.68 5.89
CA LEU A 237 29.08 -28.35 6.11
C LEU A 237 28.77 -27.86 7.53
N SER A 238 29.72 -27.17 8.14
CA SER A 238 29.44 -26.28 9.29
C SER A 238 28.76 -25.00 8.83
N GLU A 239 28.09 -24.31 9.75
CA GLU A 239 27.45 -23.00 9.47
C GLU A 239 28.43 -21.98 8.91
N ASP A 240 29.66 -21.95 9.43
CA ASP A 240 30.67 -21.02 8.94
C ASP A 240 31.10 -21.34 7.51
N GLN A 241 31.23 -22.63 7.17
CA GLN A 241 31.48 -23.03 5.77
C GLN A 241 30.31 -22.69 4.84
N ILE A 242 29.07 -22.70 5.34
CA ILE A 242 27.89 -22.25 4.58
C ILE A 242 27.92 -20.75 4.36
N LYS A 243 28.22 -19.95 5.40
CA LYS A 243 28.37 -18.50 5.29
C LYS A 243 29.48 -18.13 4.30
N GLU A 244 30.63 -18.79 4.41
CA GLU A 244 31.76 -18.60 3.50
C GLU A 244 31.42 -19.01 2.07
N HIS A 245 30.69 -20.10 1.86
CA HIS A 245 30.22 -20.47 0.53
C HIS A 245 29.23 -19.44 -0.05
N LEU A 246 28.23 -19.05 0.73
CA LEU A 246 27.22 -18.07 0.32
C LEU A 246 27.89 -16.77 -0.12
N TYR A 247 28.87 -16.29 0.66
CA TYR A 247 29.58 -15.05 0.35
C TYR A 247 30.52 -15.19 -0.86
N ASN A 248 31.34 -16.25 -0.90
CA ASN A 248 32.42 -16.37 -1.88
C ASN A 248 31.98 -17.00 -3.21
N ILE A 249 30.87 -17.74 -3.24
CA ILE A 249 30.45 -18.51 -4.42
C ILE A 249 29.05 -18.10 -4.90
N GLY A 250 28.04 -18.17 -4.04
CA GLY A 250 26.65 -17.96 -4.47
C GLY A 250 25.61 -18.67 -3.62
N PRO A 251 24.31 -18.51 -3.94
CA PRO A 251 23.22 -19.23 -3.29
C PRO A 251 23.37 -20.76 -3.33
N LEU A 252 22.70 -21.46 -2.40
CA LEU A 252 22.79 -22.92 -2.23
C LEU A 252 21.40 -23.57 -2.18
N SER A 253 21.19 -24.63 -2.96
CA SER A 253 20.02 -25.51 -2.78
C SER A 253 20.21 -26.38 -1.53
N ILE A 254 19.30 -26.28 -0.56
CA ILE A 254 19.36 -27.05 0.70
C ILE A 254 18.06 -27.78 0.97
N GLY A 255 18.14 -28.87 1.74
CA GLY A 255 16.98 -29.57 2.28
C GLY A 255 16.69 -29.12 3.71
N ILE A 256 15.41 -28.94 4.05
CA ILE A 256 14.92 -28.61 5.39
C ILE A 256 13.74 -29.52 5.77
N ASP A 257 13.38 -29.53 7.05
CA ASP A 257 12.07 -30.04 7.48
C ASP A 257 11.00 -29.00 7.13
N GLY A 258 10.05 -29.39 6.28
CA GLY A 258 8.94 -28.56 5.85
C GLY A 258 7.82 -28.48 6.90
N TRP A 259 7.82 -29.28 7.95
CA TRP A 259 6.75 -29.24 8.95
C TRP A 259 6.67 -27.91 9.71
N PRO A 260 7.76 -27.39 10.30
CA PRO A 260 7.70 -26.13 11.05
C PRO A 260 7.30 -24.90 10.21
N ILE A 261 7.26 -25.02 8.88
CA ILE A 261 6.87 -23.92 7.99
C ILE A 261 5.39 -23.97 7.56
N GLN A 262 4.62 -25.01 7.91
CA GLN A 262 3.19 -25.09 7.53
C GLN A 262 2.39 -23.91 8.09
N GLY A 263 2.55 -23.60 9.37
CA GLY A 263 1.88 -22.49 10.05
C GLY A 263 2.69 -21.19 10.10
N TYR A 264 3.91 -21.18 9.55
CA TYR A 264 4.85 -20.06 9.66
C TYR A 264 4.33 -18.84 8.88
N ALA A 265 4.28 -17.70 9.55
CA ALA A 265 3.80 -16.43 9.01
C ALA A 265 4.89 -15.35 8.95
N GLY A 266 5.98 -15.47 9.72
CA GLY A 266 7.10 -14.52 9.67
C GLY A 266 8.10 -14.67 10.82
N GLY A 267 9.16 -13.85 10.82
CA GLY A 267 10.18 -13.81 11.86
C GLY A 267 11.43 -14.66 11.57
N ILE A 268 12.08 -15.14 12.63
CA ILE A 268 13.26 -16.01 12.59
C ILE A 268 12.87 -17.38 13.14
N LEU A 269 12.86 -18.39 12.27
CA LEU A 269 12.56 -19.78 12.64
C LEU A 269 13.77 -20.41 13.37
N ILE A 270 13.59 -20.79 14.64
CA ILE A 270 14.61 -21.44 15.49
C ILE A 270 14.15 -22.84 15.95
N GLU A 271 12.88 -23.18 15.74
CA GLU A 271 12.26 -24.41 16.24
C GLU A 271 12.35 -25.55 15.22
N GLY A 272 12.56 -26.79 15.69
CA GLY A 272 12.71 -27.99 14.84
C GLY A 272 14.14 -28.54 14.73
N CYS A 273 15.11 -27.92 15.41
CA CYS A 273 16.52 -28.32 15.31
C CYS A 273 16.93 -29.50 16.22
N ASN A 274 16.09 -29.92 17.18
CA ASN A 274 16.54 -30.83 18.25
C ASN A 274 15.95 -32.25 18.26
N ASP A 275 14.98 -32.59 17.41
CA ASP A 275 14.37 -33.94 17.39
C ASP A 275 14.17 -34.46 15.96
N VAL A 276 14.42 -35.76 15.75
CA VAL A 276 14.32 -36.59 14.53
C VAL A 276 13.87 -35.83 13.27
N ILE A 277 14.84 -35.29 12.52
CA ILE A 277 14.59 -34.46 11.33
C ILE A 277 14.23 -35.33 10.13
N ARG A 278 13.01 -35.16 9.61
CA ARG A 278 12.61 -35.65 8.29
C ARG A 278 12.79 -34.55 7.25
N VAL A 279 13.94 -34.56 6.57
CA VAL A 279 14.22 -33.59 5.50
C VAL A 279 13.32 -33.93 4.31
N ASN A 280 12.31 -33.09 4.06
CA ASN A 280 11.27 -33.34 3.06
C ASN A 280 10.98 -32.12 2.15
N HIS A 281 11.57 -30.96 2.41
CA HIS A 281 11.38 -29.75 1.61
C HIS A 281 12.72 -29.19 1.13
N ALA A 282 12.78 -28.73 -0.12
CA ALA A 282 13.98 -28.14 -0.72
C ALA A 282 13.79 -26.64 -0.93
N VAL A 283 14.76 -25.84 -0.49
CA VAL A 283 14.73 -24.37 -0.59
C VAL A 283 16.05 -23.84 -1.15
N LEU A 284 16.06 -22.59 -1.62
CA LEU A 284 17.29 -21.88 -1.97
C LEU A 284 17.71 -21.00 -0.79
N LEU A 285 18.90 -21.26 -0.25
CA LEU A 285 19.54 -20.40 0.75
C LEU A 285 20.29 -19.28 0.03
N VAL A 286 19.90 -18.03 0.30
CA VAL A 286 20.34 -16.83 -0.45
C VAL A 286 21.13 -15.82 0.38
N GLY A 287 21.25 -16.00 1.69
CA GLY A 287 21.93 -15.06 2.57
C GLY A 287 21.93 -15.51 4.03
N TYR A 288 22.54 -14.68 4.89
CA TYR A 288 22.62 -14.83 6.33
C TYR A 288 22.76 -13.45 7.00
N GLY A 289 22.43 -13.34 8.29
CA GLY A 289 22.63 -12.09 9.04
C GLY A 289 21.99 -12.14 10.42
N LYS A 290 22.25 -11.11 11.21
CA LYS A 290 21.52 -10.82 12.45
C LYS A 290 20.35 -9.91 12.05
N GLY A 291 19.11 -10.21 12.44
CA GLY A 291 17.97 -9.33 12.09
C GLY A 291 18.20 -7.90 12.58
N GLN A 292 18.55 -6.97 11.69
CA GLN A 292 18.83 -5.56 12.01
C GLN A 292 18.08 -4.61 11.09
N LYS A 293 17.78 -3.43 11.63
CA LYS A 293 17.09 -2.29 11.01
C LYS A 293 17.84 -1.77 9.77
N GLN A 294 17.12 -1.18 8.82
CA GLN A 294 17.68 -0.71 7.55
C GLN A 294 18.69 0.43 7.75
N LEU A 295 19.93 0.24 7.29
CA LEU A 295 20.95 1.29 7.19
C LEU A 295 21.13 1.67 5.72
N TYR A 296 21.18 2.96 5.42
CA TYR A 296 21.31 3.53 4.07
C TYR A 296 22.77 3.80 3.71
N SER A 297 23.21 3.41 2.52
CA SER A 297 24.54 3.77 2.04
C SER A 297 24.58 5.23 1.58
N LEU A 298 25.56 6.02 2.04
CA LEU A 298 25.77 7.38 1.55
C LEU A 298 26.23 7.42 0.09
N GLU A 299 26.83 6.34 -0.42
CA GLU A 299 27.17 6.22 -1.85
C GLU A 299 25.91 6.11 -2.74
N GLU A 300 24.82 5.59 -2.18
CA GLU A 300 23.53 5.45 -2.87
C GLU A 300 22.64 6.69 -2.73
N ALA A 301 23.06 7.70 -1.94
CA ALA A 301 22.26 8.86 -1.63
C ALA A 301 21.73 9.62 -2.87
N PRO A 302 22.48 9.80 -3.97
CA PRO A 302 21.94 10.41 -5.19
C PRO A 302 20.73 9.65 -5.74
N THR A 303 20.82 8.32 -5.81
CA THR A 303 19.74 7.46 -6.30
C THR A 303 18.55 7.47 -5.34
N LEU A 304 18.81 7.40 -4.03
CA LEU A 304 17.79 7.47 -2.99
C LEU A 304 17.06 8.82 -3.01
N PHE A 305 17.76 9.92 -3.30
CA PHE A 305 17.16 11.25 -3.38
C PHE A 305 16.27 11.40 -4.61
N GLU A 306 16.71 10.91 -5.77
CA GLU A 306 15.87 10.87 -6.98
C GLU A 306 14.63 9.99 -6.78
N GLN A 307 14.76 8.90 -6.02
CA GLN A 307 13.63 8.04 -5.64
C GLN A 307 12.69 8.76 -4.67
N PHE A 308 13.24 9.39 -3.63
CA PHE A 308 12.49 10.21 -2.67
C PHE A 308 11.67 11.32 -3.35
N ILE A 309 12.26 12.04 -4.31
CA ILE A 309 11.56 13.08 -5.09
C ILE A 309 10.32 12.49 -5.78
N LYS A 310 10.43 11.28 -6.32
CA LYS A 310 9.33 10.58 -6.99
C LYS A 310 8.29 10.09 -5.98
N ASP A 311 8.72 9.40 -4.93
CA ASP A 311 7.87 8.79 -3.92
C ASP A 311 6.96 9.82 -3.23
N TYR A 312 7.49 11.03 -3.00
CA TYR A 312 6.77 12.11 -2.32
C TYR A 312 6.32 13.23 -3.27
N ASN A 313 6.40 13.00 -4.58
CA ASN A 313 5.99 13.93 -5.63
C ASN A 313 6.49 15.37 -5.39
N LYS A 314 7.79 15.50 -5.14
CA LYS A 314 8.48 16.77 -4.89
C LYS A 314 8.88 17.42 -6.21
N GLU A 315 8.88 18.75 -6.23
CA GLU A 315 9.30 19.56 -7.37
C GLU A 315 10.24 20.65 -6.87
N TYR A 316 11.43 20.75 -7.47
CA TYR A 316 12.46 21.74 -7.13
C TYR A 316 13.02 22.34 -8.42
N ASP A 317 13.41 23.60 -8.38
CA ASP A 317 14.31 24.15 -9.40
C ASP A 317 15.75 23.62 -9.22
N GLU A 318 16.65 23.88 -10.17
CA GLU A 318 18.01 23.32 -10.12
C GLU A 318 18.82 23.80 -8.90
N ASN A 319 18.60 25.04 -8.44
CA ASN A 319 19.32 25.59 -7.29
C ASN A 319 18.78 25.00 -5.99
N GLU A 320 17.46 24.94 -5.84
CA GLU A 320 16.81 24.33 -4.68
C GLU A 320 17.10 22.82 -4.60
N LYS A 321 17.11 22.12 -5.74
CA LYS A 321 17.37 20.67 -5.78
C LYS A 321 18.73 20.32 -5.17
N GLU A 322 19.76 21.13 -5.44
CA GLU A 322 21.10 20.90 -4.87
C GLU A 322 21.11 21.09 -3.34
N GLU A 323 20.39 22.09 -2.84
CA GLU A 323 20.25 22.35 -1.40
C GLU A 323 19.45 21.24 -0.70
N ARG A 324 18.31 20.84 -1.28
CA ARG A 324 17.47 19.73 -0.82
C ARG A 324 18.25 18.42 -0.79
N PHE A 325 19.13 18.17 -1.76
CA PHE A 325 19.99 16.99 -1.78
C PHE A 325 20.98 16.99 -0.60
N LYS A 326 21.61 18.14 -0.31
CA LYS A 326 22.54 18.26 0.83
C LYS A 326 21.84 17.99 2.17
N ILE A 327 20.64 18.54 2.33
CA ILE A 327 19.79 18.30 3.51
C ILE A 327 19.43 16.82 3.60
N PHE A 328 18.99 16.21 2.50
CA PHE A 328 18.64 14.81 2.44
C PHE A 328 19.79 13.87 2.83
N VAL A 329 21.01 14.14 2.35
CA VAL A 329 22.20 13.38 2.75
C VAL A 329 22.48 13.50 4.25
N ASN A 330 22.29 14.68 4.84
CA ASN A 330 22.47 14.85 6.28
C ASN A 330 21.40 14.09 7.07
N ASN A 331 20.13 14.17 6.65
CA ASN A 331 19.05 13.42 7.27
C ASN A 331 19.26 11.90 7.16
N LEU A 332 19.83 11.39 6.05
CA LEU A 332 20.21 9.98 5.93
C LEU A 332 21.27 9.55 6.96
N LYS A 333 22.25 10.41 7.25
CA LYS A 333 23.24 10.13 8.29
C LYS A 333 22.59 10.03 9.66
N ASP A 334 21.67 10.96 9.95
CA ASP A 334 20.95 10.99 11.21
C ASP A 334 20.06 9.75 11.35
N ILE A 335 19.32 9.37 10.30
CA ILE A 335 18.54 8.13 10.25
C ILE A 335 19.41 6.91 10.57
N ASN A 336 20.57 6.78 9.95
CA ASN A 336 21.48 5.67 10.22
C ASN A 336 21.95 5.67 11.68
N ALA A 337 22.38 6.81 12.20
CA ALA A 337 22.83 6.94 13.58
C ALA A 337 21.70 6.60 14.58
N MET A 338 20.46 6.96 14.27
CA MET A 338 19.29 6.63 15.09
C MET A 338 18.94 5.15 15.02
N ASN A 339 19.00 4.53 13.85
CA ASN A 339 18.79 3.08 13.69
C ASN A 339 19.90 2.25 14.34
N GLU A 340 21.13 2.75 14.42
CA GLU A 340 22.23 2.11 15.13
C GLU A 340 22.07 2.19 16.66
N ARG A 341 21.55 3.31 17.17
CA ARG A 341 21.36 3.53 18.62
C ARG A 341 20.06 2.92 19.15
N SER A 342 18.99 2.93 18.36
CA SER A 342 17.67 2.49 18.82
C SER A 342 17.48 0.99 18.64
N SER A 343 17.15 0.29 19.72
CA SER A 343 16.69 -1.10 19.67
C SER A 343 15.19 -1.23 19.39
N ASN A 344 14.38 -0.20 19.66
CA ASN A 344 12.91 -0.32 19.66
C ASN A 344 12.15 0.53 18.62
N ALA A 345 12.76 1.56 18.03
CA ALA A 345 12.15 2.37 16.95
C ALA A 345 12.89 2.24 15.62
N VAL A 346 12.16 2.32 14.52
CA VAL A 346 12.68 2.30 13.14
C VAL A 346 12.57 3.70 12.55
N TYR A 347 13.69 4.17 12.01
CA TYR A 347 13.80 5.43 11.31
C TYR A 347 14.06 5.19 9.82
N GLY A 348 13.57 6.08 8.97
CA GLY A 348 13.64 5.87 7.52
C GLY A 348 13.32 7.13 6.71
N ILE A 349 13.55 7.01 5.40
CA ILE A 349 13.20 8.07 4.44
C ILE A 349 11.67 8.26 4.44
N ASN A 350 11.22 9.48 4.67
CA ASN A 350 9.81 9.86 4.61
C ASN A 350 9.63 11.27 4.00
N LYS A 351 8.38 11.77 3.94
CA LYS A 351 8.04 13.07 3.31
C LYS A 351 8.81 14.30 3.84
N PHE A 352 9.45 14.19 5.00
CA PHE A 352 10.24 15.24 5.65
C PHE A 352 11.74 15.11 5.41
N SER A 353 12.21 14.07 4.71
CA SER A 353 13.63 13.78 4.55
C SER A 353 14.42 14.84 3.75
N ASP A 354 13.76 15.79 3.09
CA ASP A 354 14.34 16.96 2.40
C ASP A 354 14.31 18.25 3.21
N LEU A 355 13.82 18.21 4.46
CA LEU A 355 13.71 19.38 5.32
C LEU A 355 14.86 19.43 6.30
N SER A 356 15.43 20.61 6.47
CA SER A 356 16.34 20.86 7.58
C SER A 356 15.56 20.81 8.90
N LYS A 357 16.27 20.60 10.02
CA LYS A 357 15.67 20.65 11.36
C LYS A 357 14.91 21.97 11.58
N GLU A 358 15.48 23.09 11.15
CA GLU A 358 14.87 24.43 11.29
C GLU A 358 13.58 24.58 10.47
N GLU A 359 13.55 24.08 9.24
CA GLU A 359 12.34 24.09 8.41
C GLU A 359 11.27 23.17 8.98
N PHE A 360 11.64 21.97 9.42
CA PHE A 360 10.72 21.04 10.06
C PHE A 360 10.07 21.68 11.29
N LEU A 361 10.89 22.28 12.16
CA LEU A 361 10.43 22.97 13.36
C LEU A 361 9.56 24.20 13.04
N LYS A 362 9.83 24.90 11.93
CA LYS A 362 9.07 26.08 11.55
C LYS A 362 7.68 25.75 11.01
N TYR A 363 7.55 24.70 10.21
CA TYR A 363 6.34 24.43 9.43
C TYR A 363 5.46 23.31 9.98
N TYR A 364 6.03 22.39 10.76
CA TYR A 364 5.34 21.20 11.26
C TYR A 364 5.35 21.11 12.79
N THR A 365 6.13 21.97 13.42
CA THR A 365 6.07 22.24 14.85
C THR A 365 5.86 23.74 15.04
N GLY A 366 5.57 24.16 16.25
CA GLY A 366 5.13 25.54 16.48
C GLY A 366 4.58 25.76 17.86
N LEU A 367 4.91 24.90 18.82
CA LEU A 367 4.66 25.21 20.21
C LEU A 367 5.52 26.41 20.62
N LYS A 368 4.90 27.42 21.23
CA LYS A 368 5.57 28.57 21.84
C LYS A 368 5.43 28.47 23.35
N ARG A 369 6.55 28.37 24.08
CA ARG A 369 6.58 28.51 25.53
C ARG A 369 6.62 29.99 25.90
N GLU A 370 5.47 30.63 26.03
CA GLU A 370 5.38 31.88 26.77
C GLU A 370 5.08 31.61 28.25
N GLU A 371 5.58 32.47 29.14
CA GLU A 371 5.29 32.38 30.58
C GLU A 371 3.80 32.64 30.82
N ILE A 372 3.15 31.76 31.57
CA ILE A 372 1.76 31.96 32.02
C ILE A 372 1.71 33.30 32.78
N PRO A 373 0.87 34.27 32.39
CA PRO A 373 0.81 35.55 33.06
C PRO A 373 0.56 35.40 34.56
N SER A 374 1.49 35.90 35.38
CA SER A 374 1.45 35.76 36.87
C SER A 374 0.21 36.33 37.57
N ASN A 375 -0.64 37.08 36.85
CA ASN A 375 -1.84 37.75 37.37
C ASN A 375 -3.15 37.03 37.02
N GLU A 376 -3.13 35.86 36.39
CA GLU A 376 -4.36 35.12 36.07
C GLU A 376 -4.69 34.05 37.13
N ASP A 377 -5.97 34.02 37.54
CA ASP A 377 -6.54 33.22 38.65
C ASP A 377 -6.51 31.68 38.45
N HIS A 378 -5.71 31.16 37.53
CA HIS A 378 -5.60 29.73 37.25
C HIS A 378 -4.38 29.16 37.96
N LYS A 379 -4.56 28.88 39.26
CA LYS A 379 -3.54 28.17 40.06
C LYS A 379 -3.15 26.88 39.33
N SER A 380 -1.86 26.74 39.01
CA SER A 380 -1.25 25.42 38.81
C SER A 380 -1.69 24.54 39.98
N THR A 381 -2.50 23.52 39.71
CA THR A 381 -2.95 22.59 40.73
C THR A 381 -2.26 21.26 40.50
N ASP A 382 -1.59 20.77 41.53
CA ASP A 382 -1.18 19.37 41.59
C ASP A 382 -2.42 18.47 41.39
N LEU A 383 -2.25 17.36 40.69
CA LEU A 383 -3.28 16.32 40.66
C LEU A 383 -3.54 15.81 42.10
N PRO A 384 -4.72 15.21 42.36
CA PRO A 384 -4.97 14.57 43.65
C PRO A 384 -3.80 13.64 44.03
N GLU A 385 -3.38 13.64 45.30
CA GLU A 385 -2.30 12.75 45.79
C GLU A 385 -2.58 11.26 45.52
N SER A 386 -3.85 10.89 45.32
CA SER A 386 -4.27 9.57 44.86
C SER A 386 -5.58 9.62 44.08
N PHE A 387 -5.69 8.77 43.07
CA PHE A 387 -6.95 8.46 42.41
C PHE A 387 -7.62 7.23 43.06
N ASN A 388 -8.96 7.17 43.03
CA ASN A 388 -9.71 6.08 43.66
C ASN A 388 -9.50 4.71 43.00
N VAL A 389 -9.03 4.67 41.75
CA VAL A 389 -8.81 3.45 40.98
C VAL A 389 -7.42 3.47 40.37
N THR A 390 -6.64 2.43 40.68
CA THR A 390 -5.31 2.21 40.10
C THR A 390 -5.42 1.91 38.62
N ALA A 391 -4.59 2.57 37.83
CA ALA A 391 -4.57 2.39 36.38
C ALA A 391 -4.07 0.98 36.00
N PRO A 392 -4.66 0.29 35.01
CA PRO A 392 -4.17 -0.99 34.51
C PRO A 392 -2.83 -0.83 33.79
N ASP A 393 -2.12 -1.94 33.50
CA ASP A 393 -0.82 -1.92 32.79
C ASP A 393 -0.89 -1.41 31.35
N GLN A 394 -2.07 -1.46 30.73
CA GLN A 394 -2.31 -0.96 29.38
C GLN A 394 -3.70 -0.34 29.25
N PHE A 395 -3.80 0.74 28.49
CA PHE A 395 -5.06 1.45 28.27
C PHE A 395 -5.03 2.28 26.98
N ASP A 396 -6.15 2.36 26.27
CA ASP A 396 -6.23 3.03 24.97
C ASP A 396 -7.62 3.65 24.74
N TRP A 397 -7.70 4.97 24.77
CA TRP A 397 -8.94 5.72 24.51
C TRP A 397 -9.46 5.59 23.08
N ARG A 398 -8.62 5.22 22.11
CA ARG A 398 -9.04 5.02 20.72
C ARG A 398 -10.07 3.89 20.63
N LYS A 399 -9.86 2.83 21.42
CA LYS A 399 -10.78 1.67 21.53
C LYS A 399 -12.12 2.01 22.18
N LYS A 400 -12.28 3.22 22.72
CA LYS A 400 -13.51 3.70 23.35
C LYS A 400 -14.31 4.65 22.45
N GLY A 401 -13.85 4.92 21.23
CA GLY A 401 -14.57 5.78 20.28
C GLY A 401 -14.63 7.25 20.70
N VAL A 402 -13.75 7.70 21.59
CA VAL A 402 -13.71 9.09 22.09
C VAL A 402 -12.56 9.90 21.51
N VAL A 403 -11.84 9.38 20.53
CA VAL A 403 -10.69 10.05 19.91
C VAL A 403 -10.96 10.17 18.41
N THR A 404 -10.99 11.40 17.88
CA THR A 404 -11.16 11.65 16.43
C THR A 404 -9.95 11.13 15.64
N SER A 405 -10.09 11.01 14.32
CA SER A 405 -9.00 10.58 13.43
C SER A 405 -7.81 11.56 13.46
N VAL A 406 -6.65 11.11 12.96
CA VAL A 406 -5.46 11.96 12.83
C VAL A 406 -5.67 12.96 11.69
N LYS A 407 -5.83 14.24 12.05
CA LYS A 407 -5.98 15.36 11.10
C LYS A 407 -4.61 15.84 10.58
N ASN A 408 -4.60 16.75 9.61
CA ASN A 408 -3.37 17.23 8.96
C ASN A 408 -3.24 18.75 9.04
N GLN A 409 -2.29 19.23 9.83
CA GLN A 409 -1.99 20.66 9.99
C GLN A 409 -1.38 21.32 8.74
N ARG A 410 -0.88 20.52 7.77
CA ARG A 410 -0.13 20.99 6.59
C ARG A 410 1.05 21.89 7.01
N HIS A 411 1.41 22.92 6.23
CA HIS A 411 2.57 23.78 6.48
C HIS A 411 2.16 25.01 7.31
N CYS A 412 1.67 24.78 8.53
CA CYS A 412 1.11 25.85 9.37
C CYS A 412 1.65 25.83 10.81
N GLY A 413 2.48 24.87 11.26
CA GLY A 413 3.02 24.89 12.63
C GLY A 413 1.96 25.02 13.74
N SER A 414 0.73 24.58 13.49
CA SER A 414 -0.43 24.79 14.36
C SER A 414 -0.69 23.61 15.28
N CYS A 415 0.34 22.81 15.60
CA CYS A 415 0.19 21.61 16.46
C CYS A 415 -0.47 21.90 17.81
N TRP A 416 -0.25 23.09 18.37
CA TRP A 416 -0.88 23.59 19.59
C TRP A 416 -2.41 23.61 19.48
N ALA A 417 -2.94 24.12 18.36
CA ALA A 417 -4.38 24.17 18.10
C ALA A 417 -4.96 22.77 17.90
N PHE A 418 -4.25 21.88 17.20
CA PHE A 418 -4.70 20.49 16.99
C PHE A 418 -4.73 19.69 18.29
N SER A 419 -3.72 19.84 19.15
CA SER A 419 -3.69 19.16 20.44
C SER A 419 -4.81 19.63 21.36
N ALA A 420 -5.01 20.95 21.47
CA ALA A 420 -6.07 21.54 22.29
C ALA A 420 -7.47 21.14 21.79
N SER A 421 -7.72 21.26 20.48
CA SER A 421 -8.96 20.82 19.86
C SER A 421 -9.22 19.34 20.14
N ALA A 422 -8.26 18.46 19.85
CA ALA A 422 -8.45 17.02 20.07
C ALA A 422 -8.71 16.67 21.55
N ASN A 423 -8.15 17.43 22.51
CA ASN A 423 -8.47 17.28 23.92
C ASN A 423 -9.94 17.64 24.20
N VAL A 424 -10.40 18.80 23.73
CA VAL A 424 -11.78 19.26 23.89
C VAL A 424 -12.77 18.27 23.28
N GLU A 425 -12.48 17.76 22.08
CA GLU A 425 -13.28 16.74 21.40
C GLU A 425 -13.42 15.47 22.25
N SER A 426 -12.29 14.97 22.76
CA SER A 426 -12.25 13.75 23.57
C SER A 426 -12.94 13.88 24.92
N ILE A 427 -12.68 14.97 25.64
CA ILE A 427 -13.31 15.22 26.94
C ILE A 427 -14.83 15.42 26.77
N ASN A 428 -15.27 16.11 25.71
CA ASN A 428 -16.68 16.22 25.39
C ASN A 428 -17.30 14.85 25.10
N ALA A 429 -16.64 14.01 24.31
CA ALA A 429 -17.13 12.66 24.01
C ALA A 429 -17.24 11.79 25.27
N ILE A 430 -16.26 11.86 26.18
CA ILE A 430 -16.29 11.15 27.46
C ILE A 430 -17.45 11.63 28.33
N LYS A 431 -17.74 12.93 28.39
CA LYS A 431 -18.79 13.49 29.25
C LYS A 431 -20.19 13.36 28.69
N THR A 432 -20.34 13.45 27.37
CA THR A 432 -21.65 13.58 26.71
C THR A 432 -22.02 12.37 25.86
N GLY A 433 -21.07 11.48 25.57
CA GLY A 433 -21.20 10.40 24.59
C GLY A 433 -21.15 10.87 23.14
N LYS A 434 -20.91 12.15 22.86
CA LYS A 434 -20.89 12.72 21.51
C LYS A 434 -19.49 13.19 21.12
N LEU A 435 -18.88 12.51 20.15
CA LEU A 435 -17.66 12.95 19.49
C LEU A 435 -18.00 13.95 18.38
N ILE A 436 -17.52 15.18 18.52
CA ILE A 436 -17.79 16.31 17.61
C ILE A 436 -16.44 16.87 17.19
N ASP A 437 -16.16 16.93 15.89
CA ASP A 437 -14.96 17.59 15.37
C ASP A 437 -15.08 19.12 15.51
N VAL A 438 -14.13 19.75 16.20
CA VAL A 438 -14.05 21.19 16.36
C VAL A 438 -13.03 21.80 15.40
N SER A 439 -13.17 23.10 15.14
CA SER A 439 -12.33 23.82 14.18
C SER A 439 -11.01 24.27 14.80
N GLU A 440 -9.90 23.70 14.32
CA GLU A 440 -8.58 24.27 14.57
C GLU A 440 -8.37 25.62 13.88
N GLN A 441 -9.07 25.88 12.78
CA GLN A 441 -8.96 27.15 12.04
C GLN A 441 -9.48 28.32 12.86
N GLN A 442 -10.52 28.08 13.65
CA GLN A 442 -11.04 29.08 14.60
C GLN A 442 -9.92 29.56 15.53
N LEU A 443 -9.10 28.64 16.08
CA LEU A 443 -7.97 29.02 16.91
C LEU A 443 -6.89 29.76 16.10
N VAL A 444 -6.54 29.24 14.92
CA VAL A 444 -5.52 29.85 14.06
C VAL A 444 -5.85 31.29 13.66
N ASP A 445 -7.12 31.60 13.41
CA ASP A 445 -7.55 32.93 12.92
C ASP A 445 -7.98 33.89 14.03
N CYS A 446 -8.51 33.37 15.15
CA CYS A 446 -9.21 34.19 16.14
C CYS A 446 -8.49 34.30 17.49
N ASP A 447 -7.61 33.35 17.83
CA ASP A 447 -6.80 33.50 19.03
C ASP A 447 -5.77 34.60 18.82
N LYS A 448 -5.85 35.66 19.64
CA LYS A 448 -5.00 36.85 19.54
C LYS A 448 -3.76 36.78 20.44
N LEU A 449 -3.74 35.82 21.36
CA LEU A 449 -2.57 35.56 22.20
C LEU A 449 -1.54 34.75 21.42
N ASP A 450 -2.02 33.85 20.57
CA ASP A 450 -1.19 33.03 19.69
C ASP A 450 -0.94 33.69 18.32
N LEU A 451 0.01 33.13 17.55
CA LEU A 451 0.47 33.69 16.28
C LEU A 451 -0.03 32.90 15.06
N GLY A 452 -1.17 32.22 15.21
CA GLY A 452 -1.76 31.38 14.18
C GLY A 452 -0.77 30.34 13.65
N CYS A 453 -0.50 30.38 12.35
CA CYS A 453 0.45 29.47 11.72
C CYS A 453 1.94 29.72 12.07
N SER A 454 2.25 30.75 12.86
CA SER A 454 3.62 31.00 13.35
C SER A 454 3.86 30.40 14.74
N GLY A 455 2.88 29.66 15.25
CA GLY A 455 2.94 28.93 16.51
C GLY A 455 2.10 29.56 17.62
N GLY A 456 1.96 28.80 18.70
CA GLY A 456 1.13 29.15 19.85
C GLY A 456 1.24 28.12 20.98
N ALA A 457 0.43 28.29 22.02
CA ALA A 457 0.45 27.47 23.21
C ALA A 457 -0.90 26.76 23.45
N THR A 458 -0.84 25.48 23.81
CA THR A 458 -2.04 24.66 24.08
C THR A 458 -2.92 25.27 25.19
N TRP A 459 -2.32 25.85 26.23
CA TRP A 459 -3.08 26.48 27.32
C TRP A 459 -3.84 27.72 26.86
N SER A 460 -3.26 28.52 25.96
CA SER A 460 -3.90 29.71 25.38
C SER A 460 -5.10 29.30 24.51
N ALA A 461 -4.94 28.27 23.68
CA ALA A 461 -6.04 27.70 22.92
C ALA A 461 -7.21 27.20 23.79
N LEU A 462 -6.92 26.50 24.89
CA LEU A 462 -7.94 26.06 25.83
C LEU A 462 -8.61 27.24 26.54
N ARG A 463 -7.85 28.30 26.87
CA ARG A 463 -8.40 29.55 27.40
C ARG A 463 -9.32 30.23 26.40
N TYR A 464 -8.93 30.32 25.13
CA TYR A 464 -9.76 30.87 24.08
C TYR A 464 -11.09 30.12 23.98
N PHE A 465 -11.06 28.78 24.00
CA PHE A 465 -12.28 27.95 24.01
C PHE A 465 -13.11 28.07 25.29
N LEU A 466 -12.50 28.36 26.44
CA LEU A 466 -13.23 28.70 27.68
C LEU A 466 -14.03 29.99 27.51
N ASP A 467 -13.41 31.03 26.96
CA ASP A 467 -14.03 32.35 26.83
C ASP A 467 -15.07 32.41 25.70
N HIS A 468 -14.84 31.71 24.58
CA HIS A 468 -15.63 31.85 23.35
C HIS A 468 -16.42 30.60 22.97
N GLY A 469 -15.99 29.41 23.40
CA GLY A 469 -16.49 28.13 22.93
C GLY A 469 -15.88 27.69 21.59
N ALA A 470 -15.93 26.39 21.33
CA ALA A 470 -15.41 25.76 20.12
C ALA A 470 -16.52 25.59 19.07
N MET A 471 -16.26 26.08 17.86
CA MET A 471 -17.11 25.91 16.67
C MET A 471 -16.81 24.57 15.99
N SER A 472 -17.78 24.05 15.25
CA SER A 472 -17.59 22.79 14.52
C SER A 472 -16.60 22.96 13.35
N LEU A 473 -15.83 21.92 13.05
CA LEU A 473 -14.97 21.89 11.87
C LEU A 473 -15.78 22.08 10.57
N LYS A 474 -17.05 21.63 10.55
CA LYS A 474 -17.99 21.83 9.43
C LYS A 474 -18.32 23.31 9.20
N SER A 475 -18.57 24.06 10.26
CA SER A 475 -18.90 25.50 10.19
C SER A 475 -17.68 26.37 9.87
N TYR A 476 -16.49 25.95 10.30
CA TYR A 476 -15.25 26.69 10.10
C TYR A 476 -14.12 25.75 9.64
N PRO A 477 -14.06 25.41 8.34
CA PRO A 477 -13.10 24.43 7.82
C PRO A 477 -11.64 24.89 7.90
N TYR A 478 -10.74 23.92 8.12
CA TYR A 478 -9.30 24.15 8.20
C TYR A 478 -8.64 24.34 6.83
N VAL A 479 -7.90 25.45 6.67
CA VAL A 479 -7.23 25.84 5.43
C VAL A 479 -5.71 25.96 5.54
N ALA A 480 -5.15 25.83 6.75
CA ALA A 480 -3.71 25.82 7.03
C ALA A 480 -2.96 27.10 6.64
N LYS A 481 -3.58 28.25 6.87
CA LYS A 481 -3.00 29.59 6.73
C LYS A 481 -3.76 30.54 7.65
N ASN A 482 -3.17 31.69 7.97
CA ASN A 482 -3.86 32.74 8.70
C ASN A 482 -4.89 33.41 7.77
N GLU A 483 -6.15 33.46 8.22
CA GLU A 483 -7.22 34.24 7.60
C GLU A 483 -7.80 35.25 8.59
N ASN A 484 -8.82 36.00 8.16
CA ASN A 484 -9.57 36.85 9.07
C ASN A 484 -10.48 35.97 9.94
N CYS A 485 -10.54 36.28 11.24
CA CYS A 485 -11.42 35.58 12.18
C CYS A 485 -12.89 35.63 11.72
N ARG A 486 -13.51 34.44 11.56
CA ARG A 486 -14.92 34.22 11.20
C ARG A 486 -15.75 33.65 12.35
N TYR A 487 -15.41 34.02 13.58
CA TYR A 487 -16.12 33.53 14.77
C TYR A 487 -17.62 33.88 14.72
N ASP A 488 -18.46 32.87 14.96
CA ASP A 488 -19.90 33.02 15.13
C ASP A 488 -20.36 32.28 16.38
N SER A 489 -20.91 33.03 17.34
CA SER A 489 -21.44 32.47 18.60
C SER A 489 -22.59 31.48 18.40
N GLY A 490 -23.31 31.55 17.28
CA GLY A 490 -24.41 30.64 16.93
C GLY A 490 -23.94 29.26 16.46
N GLU A 491 -22.69 29.14 16.03
CA GLU A 491 -22.08 27.91 15.51
C GLU A 491 -21.20 27.18 16.56
N VAL A 492 -21.20 27.67 17.80
CA VAL A 492 -20.48 27.05 18.92
C VAL A 492 -21.14 25.74 19.32
N VAL A 493 -20.37 24.65 19.25
CA VAL A 493 -20.84 23.28 19.54
C VAL A 493 -20.37 22.73 20.87
N ILE A 494 -19.24 23.23 21.41
CA ILE A 494 -18.72 22.83 22.73
C ILE A 494 -18.34 24.08 23.53
N ARG A 495 -18.71 24.13 24.82
CA ARG A 495 -18.29 25.18 25.75
C ARG A 495 -17.52 24.55 26.91
N LEU A 496 -16.28 25.00 27.11
CA LEU A 496 -15.48 24.60 28.25
C LEU A 496 -16.02 25.31 29.49
N THR A 497 -15.91 24.65 30.64
CA THR A 497 -16.29 25.24 31.94
C THR A 497 -15.07 25.59 32.78
N ASP A 498 -13.98 24.85 32.57
CA ASP A 498 -12.69 25.05 33.21
C ASP A 498 -11.60 24.35 32.39
N PHE A 499 -10.35 24.74 32.57
CA PHE A 499 -9.19 23.98 32.13
C PHE A 499 -8.10 24.09 33.19
N LYS A 500 -7.28 23.05 33.34
CA LYS A 500 -6.19 23.03 34.30
C LYS A 500 -4.87 22.86 33.57
N ASN A 501 -3.93 23.74 33.86
CA ASN A 501 -2.55 23.51 33.49
C ASN A 501 -1.89 22.66 34.57
N ILE A 502 -1.36 21.51 34.18
CA ILE A 502 -0.77 20.54 35.10
C ILE A 502 0.73 20.56 34.89
N MET A 503 1.46 21.10 35.87
CA MET A 503 2.92 21.14 35.83
C MET A 503 3.51 19.96 36.61
N GLN A 504 4.42 19.22 35.97
CA GLN A 504 5.24 18.14 36.58
C GLN A 504 4.44 16.97 37.19
N LEU A 505 4.14 15.95 36.37
CA LEU A 505 3.58 14.68 36.83
C LEU A 505 4.61 13.55 36.77
N SER A 506 4.52 12.59 37.69
CA SER A 506 5.14 11.28 37.51
C SER A 506 4.44 10.49 36.40
N GLU A 507 5.11 9.52 35.79
CA GLU A 507 4.51 8.65 34.79
C GLU A 507 3.27 7.91 35.33
N ASP A 508 3.29 7.50 36.60
CA ASP A 508 2.14 6.84 37.24
C ASP A 508 0.95 7.79 37.38
N GLN A 509 1.19 9.06 37.74
CA GLN A 509 0.12 10.07 37.80
C GLN A 509 -0.47 10.34 36.41
N ILE A 510 0.33 10.28 35.34
CA ILE A 510 -0.15 10.39 33.96
C ILE A 510 -1.02 9.19 33.59
N LYS A 511 -0.59 7.95 33.91
CA LYS A 511 -1.39 6.73 33.68
C LYS A 511 -2.72 6.80 34.42
N GLU A 512 -2.69 7.19 35.70
CA GLU A 512 -3.89 7.35 36.52
C GLU A 512 -4.81 8.44 35.98
N HIS A 513 -4.28 9.57 35.51
CA HIS A 513 -5.09 10.61 34.87
C HIS A 513 -5.73 10.11 33.57
N LEU A 514 -4.94 9.49 32.68
CA LEU A 514 -5.46 8.95 31.42
C LEU A 514 -6.58 7.95 31.67
N TYR A 515 -6.43 7.06 32.65
CA TYR A 515 -7.43 6.05 32.96
C TYR A 515 -8.68 6.64 33.65
N ASN A 516 -8.51 7.52 34.64
CA ASN A 516 -9.62 8.00 35.47
C ASN A 516 -10.33 9.24 34.91
N ILE A 517 -9.67 10.02 34.06
CA ILE A 517 -10.18 11.31 33.56
C ILE A 517 -10.34 11.31 32.04
N GLY A 518 -9.26 11.10 31.29
CA GLY A 518 -9.30 11.22 29.83
C GLY A 518 -7.95 11.55 29.18
N PRO A 519 -7.91 11.69 27.84
CA PRO A 519 -6.74 12.12 27.10
C PRO A 519 -6.16 13.47 27.57
N LEU A 520 -4.86 13.66 27.41
CA LEU A 520 -4.11 14.84 27.86
C LEU A 520 -3.41 15.50 26.68
N SER A 521 -3.54 16.81 26.53
CA SER A 521 -2.61 17.55 25.68
C SER A 521 -1.26 17.63 26.37
N ILE A 522 -0.21 17.20 25.68
CA ILE A 522 1.15 17.22 26.19
C ILE A 522 2.08 17.88 25.19
N ASP A 523 3.15 18.45 25.72
CA ASP A 523 4.20 19.09 24.94
C ASP A 523 5.44 18.18 24.95
N ILE A 524 5.93 17.85 23.75
CA ILE A 524 7.05 16.93 23.52
C ILE A 524 8.13 17.55 22.64
N THR A 525 9.30 16.95 22.65
CA THR A 525 10.36 17.22 21.68
C THR A 525 10.10 16.43 20.40
N SER A 526 10.34 17.05 19.25
CA SER A 526 10.07 16.42 17.95
C SER A 526 11.31 16.12 17.10
N SER A 527 12.52 16.39 17.59
CA SER A 527 13.76 16.27 16.83
C SER A 527 13.96 14.89 16.20
N SER A 528 13.55 13.82 16.88
CA SER A 528 13.63 12.45 16.40
C SER A 528 12.41 12.01 15.56
N LEU A 529 11.30 12.74 15.64
CA LEU A 529 10.05 12.38 14.99
C LEU A 529 10.09 12.61 13.47
N ALA A 530 10.86 13.59 12.99
CA ALA A 530 10.93 13.88 11.56
C ALA A 530 11.25 12.64 10.70
N SER A 531 12.06 11.71 11.21
CA SER A 531 12.47 10.50 10.50
C SER A 531 11.84 9.20 11.03
N TYR A 532 10.96 9.30 12.03
CA TYR A 532 10.31 8.14 12.63
C TYR A 532 9.36 7.46 11.64
N ILE A 533 9.41 6.12 11.59
CA ILE A 533 8.54 5.28 10.77
C ILE A 533 7.64 4.42 11.65
N SER A 534 8.22 3.66 12.58
CA SER A 534 7.46 2.74 13.45
C SER A 534 8.26 2.29 14.69
N GLY A 535 7.62 1.53 15.58
CA GLY A 535 8.16 1.00 16.83
C GLY A 535 8.04 1.96 18.02
N ILE A 536 8.61 1.56 19.16
CA ILE A 536 8.58 2.36 20.39
C ILE A 536 9.75 3.34 20.36
N LEU A 537 9.42 4.63 20.28
CA LEU A 537 10.42 5.69 20.33
C LEU A 537 11.01 5.79 21.74
N ILE A 538 12.29 5.48 21.85
CA ILE A 538 13.09 5.65 23.05
C ILE A 538 14.22 6.60 22.70
N GLU A 539 14.16 7.82 23.23
CA GLU A 539 15.20 8.83 23.09
C GLU A 539 15.74 9.19 24.48
N GLU A 540 17.06 9.28 24.63
CA GLU A 540 17.67 9.74 25.87
C GLU A 540 17.36 11.23 26.04
N CYS A 541 16.46 11.55 26.98
CA CYS A 541 16.13 12.93 27.34
C CYS A 541 17.33 13.60 28.03
N HIS A 542 18.25 14.18 27.26
CA HIS A 542 19.34 14.99 27.81
C HIS A 542 18.82 16.36 28.29
N SER A 543 19.50 16.91 29.30
CA SER A 543 19.11 18.02 30.18
C SER A 543 18.91 19.41 29.54
N SER A 544 18.82 19.53 28.22
CA SER A 544 18.45 20.76 27.51
C SER A 544 17.32 20.45 26.52
N ILE A 545 16.10 20.39 27.03
CA ILE A 545 14.93 19.94 26.26
C ILE A 545 14.29 21.15 25.55
N ASP A 546 14.53 21.26 24.24
CA ASP A 546 13.77 22.12 23.34
C ASP A 546 12.39 21.48 23.07
N ILE A 547 11.44 21.65 24.00
CA ILE A 547 10.06 21.21 23.78
C ILE A 547 9.41 22.13 22.75
N ASP A 548 8.98 21.57 21.63
CA ASP A 548 8.62 22.31 20.40
C ASP A 548 7.34 21.82 19.70
N HIS A 549 6.74 20.72 20.16
CA HIS A 549 5.58 20.11 19.53
C HIS A 549 4.49 19.71 20.53
N ALA A 550 3.24 19.99 20.19
CA ALA A 550 2.08 19.60 21.00
C ALA A 550 1.36 18.39 20.37
N VAL A 551 1.08 17.38 21.19
CA VAL A 551 0.34 16.16 20.80
C VAL A 551 -0.73 15.83 21.84
N LEU A 552 -1.68 14.97 21.46
CA LEU A 552 -2.63 14.42 22.41
C LEU A 552 -2.18 13.02 22.86
N LEU A 553 -1.95 12.85 24.15
CA LEU A 553 -1.70 11.57 24.78
C LEU A 553 -3.02 10.83 25.01
N VAL A 554 -3.18 9.65 24.42
CA VAL A 554 -4.47 8.92 24.37
C VAL A 554 -4.43 7.53 25.00
N GLY A 555 -3.25 7.08 25.42
CA GLY A 555 -3.12 5.76 26.03
C GLY A 555 -1.67 5.39 26.32
N TYR A 556 -1.47 4.17 26.77
CA TYR A 556 -0.18 3.59 27.12
C TYR A 556 -0.26 2.06 27.13
N GLY A 557 0.89 1.40 27.08
CA GLY A 557 0.97 -0.05 27.14
C GLY A 557 2.39 -0.54 27.38
N LYS A 558 2.58 -1.85 27.21
CA LYS A 558 3.88 -2.51 27.36
C LYS A 558 4.07 -3.53 26.26
N GLU A 559 5.23 -3.49 25.62
CA GLU A 559 5.60 -4.43 24.56
C GLU A 559 7.07 -4.83 24.74
N ASN A 560 7.33 -6.15 24.74
CA ASN A 560 8.67 -6.71 24.97
C ASN A 560 9.38 -6.20 26.24
N GLY A 561 8.61 -5.90 27.29
CA GLY A 561 9.13 -5.38 28.55
C GLY A 561 9.40 -3.88 28.55
N VAL A 562 9.14 -3.18 27.43
CA VAL A 562 9.28 -1.73 27.28
C VAL A 562 7.91 -1.08 27.43
N ASP A 563 7.79 -0.16 28.38
CA ASP A 563 6.57 0.66 28.53
C ASP A 563 6.54 1.75 27.45
N TYR A 564 5.36 2.02 26.90
CA TYR A 564 5.18 3.01 25.84
C TYR A 564 3.92 3.85 26.04
N TRP A 565 3.93 5.03 25.42
CA TRP A 565 2.82 5.96 25.36
C TRP A 565 2.19 5.96 23.96
N ILE A 566 0.87 6.11 23.88
CA ILE A 566 0.14 6.24 22.62
C ILE A 566 -0.19 7.71 22.41
N VAL A 567 0.40 8.31 21.38
CA VAL A 567 0.22 9.73 21.05
C VAL A 567 -0.49 9.92 19.72
N LYS A 568 -1.37 10.92 19.66
CA LYS A 568 -2.04 11.39 18.45
C LYS A 568 -1.35 12.67 17.98
N ASN A 569 -0.76 12.62 16.78
CA ASN A 569 -0.09 13.75 16.12
C ASN A 569 -1.06 14.56 15.22
N SER A 570 -0.51 15.52 14.48
CA SER A 570 -1.23 16.39 13.54
C SER A 570 -0.66 16.35 12.10
N TRP A 571 0.09 15.31 11.73
CA TRP A 571 0.81 15.20 10.46
C TRP A 571 0.17 14.24 9.45
N SER A 572 -1.14 14.02 9.54
CA SER A 572 -1.93 13.05 8.76
C SER A 572 -1.76 11.59 9.16
N HIS A 573 -2.71 10.75 8.72
CA HIS A 573 -2.70 9.30 8.94
C HIS A 573 -1.50 8.60 8.28
N ASN A 574 -0.84 9.23 7.30
CA ASN A 574 0.24 8.63 6.50
C ASN A 574 1.63 8.75 7.16
N TRP A 575 1.71 9.20 8.42
CA TRP A 575 2.97 9.36 9.15
C TRP A 575 2.94 8.57 10.46
N GLY A 576 4.06 7.89 10.78
CA GLY A 576 4.19 6.94 11.88
C GLY A 576 3.57 5.56 11.58
N GLU A 577 3.21 4.83 12.63
CA GLU A 577 2.60 3.48 12.63
C GLU A 577 1.45 3.26 11.62
N LYS A 578 0.80 4.33 11.13
CA LYS A 578 -0.35 4.28 10.22
C LYS A 578 -0.07 4.68 8.77
N GLY A 579 1.19 4.95 8.41
CA GLY A 579 1.63 5.22 7.04
C GLY A 579 1.60 4.04 6.06
N GLN A 580 0.89 2.96 6.39
CA GLN A 580 0.81 1.72 5.63
C GLN A 580 -0.65 1.33 5.35
N LYS A 581 -0.86 0.41 4.40
CA LYS A 581 -2.16 -0.17 4.02
C LYS A 581 -3.03 -0.41 5.25
N GLN A 582 -4.13 0.34 5.36
CA GLN A 582 -5.01 0.29 6.52
C GLN A 582 -5.98 -0.89 6.38
N LEU A 583 -5.94 -1.81 7.34
CA LEU A 583 -6.99 -2.80 7.54
C LEU A 583 -7.98 -2.28 8.58
N TYR A 584 -9.27 -2.30 8.26
CA TYR A 584 -10.36 -1.82 9.09
C TYR A 584 -10.95 -2.97 9.90
N SER A 585 -11.11 -2.79 11.21
CA SER A 585 -11.82 -3.79 12.03
C SER A 585 -13.31 -3.77 11.69
N LEU A 586 -13.89 -4.95 11.42
CA LEU A 586 -15.34 -5.06 11.21
C LEU A 586 -16.13 -4.81 12.50
N GLU A 587 -15.53 -5.00 13.67
CA GLU A 587 -16.13 -4.63 14.96
C GLU A 587 -16.27 -3.11 15.11
N GLU A 588 -15.36 -2.35 14.49
CA GLU A 588 -15.39 -0.88 14.47
C GLU A 588 -16.30 -0.32 13.37
N ALA A 589 -16.87 -1.17 12.51
CA ALA A 589 -17.67 -0.74 11.36
C ALA A 589 -18.82 0.21 11.74
N PRO A 590 -19.57 0.03 12.84
CA PRO A 590 -20.60 1.00 13.25
C PRO A 590 -20.01 2.40 13.47
N THR A 591 -18.91 2.50 14.19
CA THR A 591 -18.23 3.78 14.47
C THR A 591 -17.65 4.39 13.20
N LEU A 592 -17.03 3.57 12.35
CA LEU A 592 -16.48 4.00 11.06
C LEU A 592 -17.58 4.50 10.11
N PHE A 593 -18.75 3.87 10.14
CA PHE A 593 -19.89 4.28 9.32
C PHE A 593 -20.48 5.62 9.78
N GLU A 594 -20.63 5.83 11.09
CA GLU A 594 -21.04 7.13 11.63
C GLU A 594 -20.03 8.24 11.30
N GLN A 595 -18.72 7.92 11.32
CA GLN A 595 -17.69 8.87 10.89
C GLN A 595 -17.77 9.14 9.38
N PHE A 596 -17.93 8.09 8.57
CA PHE A 596 -18.12 8.21 7.12
C PHE A 596 -19.33 9.11 6.76
N ILE A 597 -20.45 8.96 7.47
CA ILE A 597 -21.64 9.82 7.29
C ILE A 597 -21.28 11.29 7.50
N LYS A 598 -20.49 11.60 8.54
CA LYS A 598 -20.04 12.96 8.85
C LYS A 598 -19.04 13.49 7.81
N ASP A 599 -18.01 12.70 7.51
CA ASP A 599 -16.91 13.09 6.63
C ASP A 599 -17.40 13.42 5.20
N TYR A 600 -18.41 12.68 4.73
CA TYR A 600 -18.95 12.84 3.38
C TYR A 600 -20.32 13.52 3.34
N ASN A 601 -20.76 14.13 4.45
CA ASN A 601 -22.05 14.81 4.59
C ASN A 601 -23.22 13.99 4.02
N LYS A 602 -23.31 12.72 4.40
CA LYS A 602 -24.38 11.83 3.97
C LYS A 602 -25.64 12.05 4.81
N GLU A 603 -26.81 11.94 4.19
CA GLU A 603 -28.10 12.06 4.85
C GLU A 603 -28.96 10.88 4.41
N TYR A 604 -29.52 10.14 5.37
CA TYR A 604 -30.34 8.95 5.13
C TYR A 604 -31.55 8.96 6.08
N ASP A 605 -32.65 8.35 5.66
CA ASP A 605 -33.69 7.93 6.60
C ASP A 605 -33.26 6.66 7.37
N GLU A 606 -34.02 6.28 8.41
CA GLU A 606 -33.69 5.12 9.26
C GLU A 606 -33.56 3.81 8.48
N ASN A 607 -34.42 3.58 7.48
CA ASN A 607 -34.43 2.34 6.70
C ASN A 607 -33.24 2.33 5.72
N GLU A 608 -33.00 3.45 5.02
CA GLU A 608 -31.86 3.58 4.12
C GLU A 608 -30.53 3.50 4.88
N LYS A 609 -30.45 4.10 6.07
CA LYS A 609 -29.22 4.06 6.90
C LYS A 609 -28.80 2.63 7.23
N GLU A 610 -29.75 1.75 7.53
CA GLU A 610 -29.46 0.33 7.81
C GLU A 610 -28.92 -0.39 6.55
N GLU A 611 -29.49 -0.11 5.38
CA GLU A 611 -29.04 -0.68 4.11
C GLU A 611 -27.64 -0.16 3.72
N ARG A 612 -27.42 1.15 3.82
CA ARG A 612 -26.13 1.81 3.59
C ARG A 612 -25.07 1.29 4.53
N PHE A 613 -25.41 1.00 5.79
CA PHE A 613 -24.49 0.38 6.74
C PHE A 613 -24.07 -1.03 6.30
N LYS A 614 -25.00 -1.87 5.83
CA LYS A 614 -24.70 -3.22 5.34
C LYS A 614 -23.76 -3.17 4.12
N ILE A 615 -24.03 -2.26 3.20
CA ILE A 615 -23.17 -2.01 2.03
C ILE A 615 -21.79 -1.54 2.48
N PHE A 616 -21.73 -0.59 3.41
CA PHE A 616 -20.48 -0.07 3.96
C PHE A 616 -19.62 -1.15 4.61
N VAL A 617 -20.23 -2.04 5.40
CA VAL A 617 -19.54 -3.20 5.99
C VAL A 617 -18.98 -4.12 4.90
N ASN A 618 -19.72 -4.35 3.81
CA ASN A 618 -19.24 -5.18 2.70
C ASN A 618 -18.10 -4.50 1.94
N ASN A 619 -18.20 -3.19 1.70
CA ASN A 619 -17.12 -2.43 1.07
C ASN A 619 -15.87 -2.37 1.96
N LEU A 620 -16.02 -2.32 3.29
CA LEU A 620 -14.90 -2.44 4.23
C LEU A 620 -14.19 -3.80 4.10
N LYS A 621 -14.93 -4.90 3.95
CA LYS A 621 -14.36 -6.22 3.69
C LYS A 621 -13.60 -6.24 2.38
N ASP A 622 -14.19 -5.70 1.32
CA ASP A 622 -13.55 -5.62 0.00
C ASP A 622 -12.27 -4.77 0.06
N ILE A 623 -12.30 -3.62 0.75
CA ILE A 623 -11.13 -2.77 0.98
C ILE A 623 -10.03 -3.53 1.72
N ASN A 624 -10.36 -4.23 2.80
CA ASN A 624 -9.39 -5.04 3.53
C ASN A 624 -8.79 -6.12 2.63
N ALA A 625 -9.61 -6.87 1.90
CA ALA A 625 -9.15 -7.93 1.03
C ALA A 625 -8.28 -7.39 -0.13
N MET A 626 -8.62 -6.23 -0.68
CA MET A 626 -7.80 -5.56 -1.71
C MET A 626 -6.50 -5.02 -1.14
N ASN A 627 -6.53 -4.41 0.04
CA ASN A 627 -5.32 -3.97 0.73
C ASN A 627 -4.43 -5.17 1.02
N GLU A 628 -4.98 -6.27 1.55
CA GLU A 628 -4.28 -7.52 1.78
C GLU A 628 -3.64 -8.04 0.47
N ARG A 629 -4.42 -8.29 -0.57
CA ARG A 629 -3.84 -8.80 -1.83
C ARG A 629 -2.82 -7.87 -2.44
N SER A 630 -3.06 -6.55 -2.38
CA SER A 630 -2.27 -5.62 -3.15
C SER A 630 -0.87 -5.46 -2.59
N SER A 631 0.12 -5.47 -3.48
CA SER A 631 1.51 -5.14 -3.14
C SER A 631 1.83 -3.66 -3.35
N ASN A 632 1.18 -3.02 -4.33
CA ASN A 632 1.56 -1.71 -4.86
C ASN A 632 0.45 -0.65 -4.85
N ALA A 633 -0.80 -1.01 -4.57
CA ALA A 633 -1.92 -0.07 -4.44
C ALA A 633 -2.45 -0.05 -3.00
N VAL A 634 -3.09 1.08 -2.65
CA VAL A 634 -3.76 1.30 -1.37
C VAL A 634 -5.22 1.63 -1.63
N TYR A 635 -6.10 1.00 -0.86
CA TYR A 635 -7.54 1.17 -0.89
C TYR A 635 -8.03 1.67 0.47
N GLY A 636 -9.13 2.41 0.49
CA GLY A 636 -9.61 3.02 1.73
C GLY A 636 -11.06 3.49 1.66
N ILE A 637 -11.59 3.86 2.83
CA ILE A 637 -12.91 4.48 2.94
C ILE A 637 -12.91 5.80 2.16
N ASN A 638 -13.85 5.97 1.25
CA ASN A 638 -14.08 7.22 0.55
C ASN A 638 -15.58 7.46 0.30
N LYS A 639 -15.94 8.53 -0.40
CA LYS A 639 -17.34 8.94 -0.66
C LYS A 639 -18.24 7.89 -1.33
N PHE A 640 -17.66 6.81 -1.86
CA PHE A 640 -18.36 5.69 -2.51
C PHE A 640 -18.53 4.48 -1.59
N SER A 641 -18.00 4.50 -0.37
CA SER A 641 -17.99 3.35 0.52
C SER A 641 -19.36 2.89 0.99
N ASP A 642 -20.44 3.64 0.77
CA ASP A 642 -21.84 3.27 1.05
C ASP A 642 -22.64 2.79 -0.19
N LEU A 643 -21.97 2.63 -1.33
CA LEU A 643 -22.61 2.24 -2.59
C LEU A 643 -22.32 0.78 -2.93
N SER A 644 -23.34 0.06 -3.40
CA SER A 644 -23.11 -1.25 -4.00
C SER A 644 -22.34 -1.10 -5.32
N LYS A 645 -21.77 -2.20 -5.84
CA LYS A 645 -21.09 -2.18 -7.15
C LYS A 645 -22.04 -1.75 -8.27
N GLU A 646 -23.29 -2.20 -8.22
CA GLU A 646 -24.33 -1.87 -9.18
C GLU A 646 -24.74 -0.40 -9.09
N GLU A 647 -24.90 0.14 -7.89
CA GLU A 647 -25.18 1.56 -7.69
C GLU A 647 -24.01 2.42 -8.18
N PHE A 648 -22.78 2.04 -7.81
CA PHE A 648 -21.57 2.73 -8.23
C PHE A 648 -21.46 2.81 -9.76
N ILE A 649 -21.60 1.67 -10.44
CA ILE A 649 -21.59 1.60 -11.91
C ILE A 649 -22.71 2.46 -12.49
N LYS A 650 -23.94 2.29 -12.01
CA LYS A 650 -25.11 3.01 -12.54
C LYS A 650 -24.95 4.53 -12.48
N TYR A 651 -24.39 5.05 -11.39
CA TYR A 651 -24.41 6.48 -11.08
C TYR A 651 -23.10 7.21 -11.38
N TYR A 652 -21.97 6.50 -11.35
CA TYR A 652 -20.64 7.10 -11.45
C TYR A 652 -19.82 6.60 -12.64
N THR A 653 -20.36 5.72 -13.48
CA THR A 653 -19.70 5.35 -14.74
C THR A 653 -20.46 5.89 -15.95
N GLY A 654 -20.91 5.07 -16.90
CA GLY A 654 -21.69 5.51 -18.05
C GLY A 654 -21.28 4.93 -19.40
N LEU A 655 -20.33 4.00 -19.47
CA LEU A 655 -20.13 3.24 -20.70
C LEU A 655 -21.18 2.13 -20.75
N LYS A 656 -22.05 2.13 -21.77
CA LYS A 656 -23.00 1.03 -22.00
C LYS A 656 -22.41 0.03 -22.98
N ARG A 657 -22.95 -1.19 -23.04
CA ARG A 657 -22.55 -2.19 -24.04
C ARG A 657 -23.74 -2.55 -24.92
N GLU A 658 -23.78 -2.00 -26.13
CA GLU A 658 -24.58 -2.53 -27.23
C GLU A 658 -23.65 -3.13 -28.29
N GLU A 659 -24.18 -4.01 -29.15
CA GLU A 659 -23.41 -4.56 -30.27
C GLU A 659 -22.87 -3.42 -31.13
N ILE A 660 -21.54 -3.31 -31.23
CA ILE A 660 -20.88 -2.34 -32.11
C ILE A 660 -21.51 -2.46 -33.50
N PRO A 661 -22.16 -1.41 -34.03
CA PRO A 661 -22.77 -1.47 -35.35
C PRO A 661 -21.69 -1.86 -36.36
N SER A 662 -21.97 -2.89 -37.18
CA SER A 662 -21.06 -3.45 -38.19
C SER A 662 -20.53 -2.45 -39.25
N ASN A 663 -21.01 -1.20 -39.20
CA ASN A 663 -20.65 -0.12 -40.10
C ASN A 663 -19.58 0.84 -39.54
N ASP A 664 -19.19 0.73 -38.26
CA ASP A 664 -18.11 1.59 -37.74
C ASP A 664 -16.74 1.06 -38.20
N LYS A 665 -16.12 1.79 -39.13
CA LYS A 665 -14.85 1.39 -39.73
C LYS A 665 -13.73 1.65 -38.73
N SER A 666 -13.40 0.64 -37.93
CA SER A 666 -12.14 0.59 -37.18
C SER A 666 -11.00 1.06 -38.08
N THR A 667 -10.29 2.11 -37.66
CA THR A 667 -9.21 2.67 -38.46
C THR A 667 -7.89 2.11 -37.96
N ASP A 668 -7.13 1.46 -38.84
CA ASP A 668 -5.79 0.97 -38.49
C ASP A 668 -4.85 2.16 -38.20
N LEU A 669 -4.14 2.09 -37.08
CA LEU A 669 -3.03 3.00 -36.81
C LEU A 669 -1.80 2.61 -37.64
N PRO A 670 -0.83 3.54 -37.85
CA PRO A 670 0.43 3.22 -38.51
C PRO A 670 1.11 2.01 -37.84
N GLU A 671 1.60 1.06 -38.63
CA GLU A 671 2.32 -0.14 -38.12
C GLU A 671 3.56 0.24 -37.29
N SER A 672 4.12 1.43 -37.50
CA SER A 672 5.26 1.95 -36.74
C SER A 672 5.24 3.48 -36.64
N PHE A 673 5.83 4.00 -35.57
CA PHE A 673 6.09 5.43 -35.36
C PHE A 673 7.58 5.71 -35.57
N ASN A 674 7.90 6.89 -36.12
CA ASN A 674 9.30 7.27 -36.42
C ASN A 674 10.16 7.50 -35.18
N VAL A 675 9.54 7.79 -34.03
CA VAL A 675 10.26 8.04 -32.77
C VAL A 675 9.80 7.03 -31.74
N THR A 676 10.78 6.32 -31.17
CA THR A 676 10.55 5.38 -30.07
C THR A 676 10.22 6.15 -28.79
N ALA A 677 9.04 5.86 -28.25
CA ALA A 677 8.59 6.38 -26.97
C ALA A 677 9.57 6.01 -25.83
N PRO A 678 9.96 6.97 -24.95
CA PRO A 678 10.84 6.72 -23.81
C PRO A 678 10.18 5.81 -22.77
N ASP A 679 10.89 5.43 -21.71
CA ASP A 679 10.35 4.55 -20.64
C ASP A 679 9.34 5.23 -19.72
N GLN A 680 9.39 6.55 -19.61
CA GLN A 680 8.46 7.36 -18.83
C GLN A 680 8.07 8.63 -19.58
N PHE A 681 6.79 8.99 -19.52
CA PHE A 681 6.26 10.19 -20.15
C PHE A 681 4.92 10.61 -19.52
N ASP A 682 4.70 11.91 -19.37
CA ASP A 682 3.52 12.46 -18.71
C ASP A 682 3.06 13.77 -19.37
N TRP A 683 1.88 13.76 -20.00
CA TRP A 683 1.30 14.93 -20.66
C TRP A 683 0.91 16.04 -19.69
N ARG A 684 0.68 15.73 -18.41
CA ARG A 684 0.34 16.74 -17.40
C ARG A 684 1.48 17.75 -17.25
N LYS A 685 2.72 17.26 -17.30
CA LYS A 685 3.95 18.07 -17.25
C LYS A 685 4.17 18.94 -18.49
N LYS A 686 3.39 18.75 -19.55
CA LYS A 686 3.43 19.55 -20.78
C LYS A 686 2.37 20.64 -20.82
N GLY A 687 1.52 20.74 -19.78
CA GLY A 687 0.48 21.78 -19.70
C GLY A 687 -0.63 21.62 -20.74
N VAL A 688 -0.84 20.39 -21.26
CA VAL A 688 -1.87 20.11 -22.27
C VAL A 688 -3.06 19.33 -21.71
N VAL A 689 -3.09 19.05 -20.40
CA VAL A 689 -4.18 18.33 -19.73
C VAL A 689 -4.89 19.31 -18.80
N THR A 690 -6.21 19.45 -18.93
CA THR A 690 -7.05 20.29 -18.05
C THR A 690 -7.10 19.73 -16.62
N SER A 691 -7.61 20.52 -15.67
CA SER A 691 -7.84 20.06 -14.30
C SER A 691 -8.79 18.85 -14.24
N VAL A 692 -8.70 18.06 -13.18
CA VAL A 692 -9.67 17.00 -12.90
C VAL A 692 -11.04 17.63 -12.63
N LYS A 693 -12.09 17.04 -13.20
CA LYS A 693 -13.48 17.49 -13.07
C LYS A 693 -14.30 16.47 -12.26
N ASN A 694 -15.58 16.75 -12.05
CA ASN A 694 -16.50 15.89 -11.31
C ASN A 694 -17.77 15.63 -12.13
N GLN A 695 -18.00 14.39 -12.55
CA GLN A 695 -19.24 14.00 -13.22
C GLN A 695 -20.45 13.93 -12.27
N GLY A 696 -20.22 13.84 -10.96
CA GLY A 696 -21.30 13.69 -9.99
C GLY A 696 -22.12 12.41 -10.20
N ASN A 697 -23.40 12.47 -9.83
CA ASN A 697 -24.36 11.37 -9.98
C ASN A 697 -24.99 11.37 -11.39
N CYS A 698 -24.16 11.19 -12.40
CA CYS A 698 -24.55 11.19 -13.81
C CYS A 698 -23.60 10.26 -14.57
N GLY A 699 -24.15 9.30 -15.30
CA GLY A 699 -23.42 8.31 -16.09
C GLY A 699 -22.77 8.91 -17.35
N SER A 700 -21.89 9.90 -17.18
CA SER A 700 -21.35 10.73 -18.27
C SER A 700 -19.83 10.63 -18.45
N CYS A 701 -19.20 9.59 -17.90
CA CYS A 701 -17.75 9.36 -18.05
C CYS A 701 -17.27 9.43 -19.51
N TRP A 702 -18.10 8.93 -20.44
CA TRP A 702 -17.87 8.98 -21.89
C TRP A 702 -17.67 10.41 -22.41
N ALA A 703 -18.45 11.36 -21.91
CA ALA A 703 -18.36 12.77 -22.28
C ALA A 703 -17.09 13.43 -21.73
N PHE A 704 -16.71 13.13 -20.48
CA PHE A 704 -15.46 13.62 -19.86
C PHE A 704 -14.22 13.05 -20.55
N SER A 705 -14.24 11.76 -20.88
CA SER A 705 -13.13 11.11 -21.57
C SER A 705 -12.92 11.70 -22.97
N ALA A 706 -14.00 11.86 -23.73
CA ALA A 706 -13.94 12.48 -25.05
C ALA A 706 -13.50 13.94 -25.00
N SER A 707 -14.10 14.73 -24.09
CA SER A 707 -13.73 16.14 -23.88
C SER A 707 -12.26 16.26 -23.53
N GLY A 708 -11.77 15.54 -22.53
CA GLY A 708 -10.36 15.56 -22.13
C GLY A 708 -9.38 15.23 -23.26
N ASN A 709 -9.76 14.33 -24.17
CA ASN A 709 -8.96 14.04 -25.37
C ASN A 709 -9.00 15.22 -26.37
N VAL A 710 -10.16 15.78 -26.68
CA VAL A 710 -10.28 16.95 -27.58
C VAL A 710 -9.49 18.14 -27.05
N GLU A 711 -9.61 18.45 -25.76
CA GLU A 711 -8.88 19.53 -25.09
C GLU A 711 -7.36 19.34 -25.26
N SER A 712 -6.88 18.12 -24.99
CA SER A 712 -5.46 17.80 -25.04
C SER A 712 -4.90 17.83 -26.46
N ILE A 713 -5.59 17.21 -27.41
CA ILE A 713 -5.17 17.22 -28.82
C ILE A 713 -5.20 18.66 -29.37
N ASN A 714 -6.16 19.48 -28.96
CA ASN A 714 -6.22 20.88 -29.38
C ASN A 714 -5.03 21.67 -28.83
N ALA A 715 -4.72 21.49 -27.55
CA ALA A 715 -3.58 22.13 -26.92
C ALA A 715 -2.26 21.71 -27.59
N ILE A 716 -2.10 20.44 -27.92
CA ILE A 716 -0.91 19.93 -28.63
C ILE A 716 -0.79 20.51 -30.04
N LYS A 717 -1.89 20.62 -30.79
CA LYS A 717 -1.87 21.09 -32.19
C LYS A 717 -1.83 22.60 -32.34
N THR A 718 -2.48 23.33 -31.44
CA THR A 718 -2.70 24.78 -31.58
C THR A 718 -1.97 25.61 -30.52
N GLY A 719 -1.45 24.97 -29.46
CA GLY A 719 -0.89 25.64 -28.30
C GLY A 719 -1.94 26.24 -27.34
N LYS A 720 -3.24 26.01 -27.58
CA LYS A 720 -4.32 26.55 -26.76
C LYS A 720 -5.06 25.43 -26.00
N LEU A 721 -4.88 25.40 -24.69
CA LEU A 721 -5.70 24.57 -23.82
C LEU A 721 -7.04 25.26 -23.57
N ILE A 722 -8.12 24.68 -24.07
CA ILE A 722 -9.48 25.19 -23.95
C ILE A 722 -10.26 24.11 -23.22
N ASP A 723 -10.96 24.49 -22.17
CA ASP A 723 -11.85 23.62 -21.40
C ASP A 723 -13.21 23.54 -22.14
N VAL A 724 -13.57 22.36 -22.63
CA VAL A 724 -14.78 22.14 -23.45
C VAL A 724 -15.94 21.62 -22.61
N SER A 725 -17.17 21.84 -23.08
CA SER A 725 -18.37 21.48 -22.34
C SER A 725 -18.73 20.00 -22.49
N GLU A 726 -18.62 19.24 -21.40
CA GLU A 726 -19.24 17.92 -21.31
C GLU A 726 -20.78 18.00 -21.35
N GLN A 727 -21.37 19.07 -20.84
CA GLN A 727 -22.82 19.23 -20.80
C GLN A 727 -23.42 19.34 -22.20
N GLN A 728 -22.69 19.98 -23.13
CA GLN A 728 -23.08 20.01 -24.53
C GLN A 728 -23.21 18.59 -25.10
N LEU A 729 -22.32 17.65 -24.74
CA LEU A 729 -22.44 16.26 -25.16
C LEU A 729 -23.66 15.60 -24.50
N VAL A 730 -23.80 15.75 -23.18
CA VAL A 730 -24.89 15.17 -22.40
C VAL A 730 -26.27 15.59 -22.93
N ASP A 731 -26.44 16.85 -23.33
CA ASP A 731 -27.75 17.39 -23.72
C ASP A 731 -28.04 17.27 -25.23
N CYS A 732 -26.99 17.26 -26.07
CA CYS A 732 -27.14 17.43 -27.52
C CYS A 732 -26.72 16.23 -28.37
N ASP A 733 -25.90 15.31 -27.85
CA ASP A 733 -25.62 14.07 -28.57
C ASP A 733 -26.86 13.16 -28.52
N LYS A 734 -27.51 13.01 -29.68
CA LYS A 734 -28.75 12.22 -29.79
C LYS A 734 -28.49 10.72 -30.00
N GLN A 735 -27.24 10.30 -30.20
CA GLN A 735 -26.91 8.88 -30.32
C GLN A 735 -26.65 8.23 -28.97
N ASP A 736 -26.23 9.01 -27.99
CA ASP A 736 -26.01 8.55 -26.62
C ASP A 736 -27.18 8.94 -25.70
N GLY A 737 -27.16 8.42 -24.47
CA GLY A 737 -28.25 8.56 -23.49
C GLY A 737 -28.05 9.67 -22.45
N GLY A 738 -27.15 10.63 -22.68
CA GLY A 738 -26.83 11.65 -21.69
C GLY A 738 -26.27 11.04 -20.39
N CYS A 739 -26.93 11.29 -19.25
CA CYS A 739 -26.57 10.66 -17.97
C CYS A 739 -26.88 9.16 -17.89
N ASP A 740 -27.64 8.60 -18.83
CA ASP A 740 -27.84 7.15 -18.92
C ASP A 740 -26.69 6.44 -19.65
N GLY A 741 -25.64 7.16 -20.06
CA GLY A 741 -24.45 6.56 -20.67
C GLY A 741 -24.33 6.77 -22.16
N GLY A 742 -23.15 6.47 -22.69
CA GLY A 742 -22.76 6.77 -24.06
C GLY A 742 -21.34 6.31 -24.37
N TYR A 743 -20.80 6.78 -25.51
CA TYR A 743 -19.51 6.32 -26.01
C TYR A 743 -18.59 7.46 -26.43
N PRO A 744 -17.27 7.38 -26.14
CA PRO A 744 -16.34 8.40 -26.57
C PRO A 744 -16.30 8.64 -28.08
N TRP A 745 -16.47 7.61 -28.92
CA TRP A 745 -16.47 7.79 -30.38
C TRP A 745 -17.72 8.51 -30.90
N ASN A 746 -18.88 8.32 -30.26
CA ASN A 746 -20.11 9.04 -30.59
C ASN A 746 -19.95 10.52 -30.25
N ALA A 747 -19.42 10.81 -29.06
CA ALA A 747 -19.07 12.18 -28.65
C ALA A 747 -18.10 12.85 -29.65
N MET A 748 -17.07 12.13 -30.10
CA MET A 748 -16.14 12.65 -31.10
C MET A 748 -16.82 12.91 -32.45
N ARG A 749 -17.69 12.01 -32.89
CA ARG A 749 -18.50 12.19 -34.11
C ARG A 749 -19.38 13.44 -34.00
N TYR A 750 -20.04 13.65 -32.86
CA TYR A 750 -20.82 14.84 -32.59
C TYR A 750 -19.95 16.11 -32.62
N PHE A 751 -18.77 16.12 -31.97
CA PHE A 751 -17.87 17.27 -32.01
C PHE A 751 -17.25 17.53 -33.40
N ARG A 752 -17.14 16.52 -34.25
CA ARG A 752 -16.78 16.70 -35.66
C ARG A 752 -17.88 17.42 -36.44
N GLU A 753 -19.13 17.01 -36.23
CA GLU A 753 -20.31 17.55 -36.95
C GLU A 753 -20.70 18.95 -36.46
N SER A 754 -20.80 19.12 -35.15
CA SER A 754 -21.32 20.34 -34.49
C SER A 754 -20.19 21.27 -34.06
N GLY A 755 -19.07 20.74 -33.55
CA GLY A 755 -18.04 21.50 -32.84
C GLY A 755 -18.29 21.58 -31.34
N ALA A 756 -17.24 21.85 -30.58
CA ALA A 756 -17.24 21.94 -29.12
C ALA A 756 -17.28 23.40 -28.64
N MET A 757 -18.24 23.69 -27.78
CA MET A 757 -18.36 24.93 -27.01
C MET A 757 -17.49 24.84 -25.75
N SER A 758 -17.16 25.99 -25.15
CA SER A 758 -16.40 26.00 -23.90
C SER A 758 -17.26 25.57 -22.70
N LEU A 759 -16.61 25.02 -21.67
CA LEU A 759 -17.24 24.76 -20.37
C LEU A 759 -17.82 26.06 -19.76
N LYS A 760 -17.20 27.22 -20.03
CA LYS A 760 -17.68 28.52 -19.55
C LYS A 760 -19.01 28.94 -20.20
N SER A 761 -19.15 28.72 -21.51
CA SER A 761 -20.38 29.06 -22.27
C SER A 761 -21.51 28.05 -22.03
N TYR A 762 -21.17 26.81 -21.70
CA TYR A 762 -22.14 25.75 -21.43
C TYR A 762 -21.69 24.93 -20.19
N PRO A 763 -21.96 25.43 -18.97
CA PRO A 763 -21.51 24.80 -17.74
C PRO A 763 -22.11 23.41 -17.50
N TYR A 764 -21.34 22.55 -16.83
CA TYR A 764 -21.77 21.22 -16.43
C TYR A 764 -22.62 21.23 -15.17
N VAL A 765 -23.75 20.51 -15.22
CA VAL A 765 -24.76 20.47 -14.16
C VAL A 765 -25.10 19.05 -13.69
N ALA A 766 -24.42 18.02 -14.23
CA ALA A 766 -24.58 16.61 -13.82
C ALA A 766 -26.01 16.06 -13.95
N THR A 767 -26.75 16.51 -14.95
CA THR A 767 -28.09 15.99 -15.30
C THR A 767 -28.37 16.25 -16.78
N SER A 768 -29.26 15.46 -17.41
CA SER A 768 -29.66 15.69 -18.80
C SER A 768 -30.65 16.87 -18.87
N GLU A 769 -30.34 17.88 -19.66
CA GLU A 769 -31.20 19.04 -19.90
C GLU A 769 -31.56 19.19 -21.39
N ASN A 770 -32.34 20.22 -21.72
CA ASN A 770 -32.58 20.57 -23.12
C ASN A 770 -31.31 21.13 -23.76
N CYS A 771 -30.95 20.61 -24.94
CA CYS A 771 -29.80 21.11 -25.71
C CYS A 771 -29.83 22.63 -25.93
N ARG A 772 -28.80 23.31 -25.42
CA ARG A 772 -28.56 24.76 -25.57
C ARG A 772 -27.41 25.08 -26.54
N TYR A 773 -27.18 24.21 -27.51
CA TYR A 773 -26.11 24.40 -28.49
C TYR A 773 -26.24 25.75 -29.22
N ASP A 774 -25.14 26.51 -29.24
CA ASP A 774 -25.02 27.75 -30.00
C ASP A 774 -23.80 27.67 -30.92
N SER A 775 -24.06 27.65 -32.23
CA SER A 775 -23.02 27.58 -33.26
C SER A 775 -22.04 28.77 -33.24
N SER A 776 -22.43 29.91 -32.65
CA SER A 776 -21.58 31.10 -32.54
C SER A 776 -20.54 31.01 -31.40
N GLU A 777 -20.75 30.08 -30.46
CA GLU A 777 -19.89 29.85 -29.28
C GLU A 777 -18.96 28.63 -29.44
N VAL A 778 -18.91 28.04 -30.65
CA VAL A 778 -18.04 26.91 -30.96
C VAL A 778 -16.58 27.37 -31.02
N LEU A 779 -15.70 26.74 -30.22
CA LEU A 779 -14.28 27.05 -30.13
C LEU A 779 -13.37 26.02 -30.83
N ILE A 780 -13.80 24.76 -30.88
CA ILE A 780 -13.03 23.67 -31.50
C ILE A 780 -13.95 22.92 -32.45
N ARG A 781 -13.47 22.58 -33.64
CA ARG A 781 -14.15 21.62 -34.52
C ARG A 781 -13.15 20.59 -35.00
N LEU A 782 -13.49 19.31 -34.83
CA LEU A 782 -12.62 18.22 -35.23
C LEU A 782 -12.63 18.09 -36.75
N LYS A 783 -11.46 17.83 -37.36
CA LYS A 783 -11.39 17.42 -38.77
C LYS A 783 -11.92 16.00 -38.93
N ASP A 784 -11.50 15.13 -38.01
CA ASP A 784 -11.88 13.73 -37.97
C ASP A 784 -11.69 13.15 -36.57
N TYR A 785 -11.97 11.87 -36.38
CA TYR A 785 -11.59 11.12 -35.18
C TYR A 785 -11.23 9.69 -35.58
N LYS A 786 -10.47 9.01 -34.73
CA LYS A 786 -10.15 7.59 -34.91
C LYS A 786 -10.75 6.79 -33.79
N HIS A 787 -11.56 5.79 -34.15
CA HIS A 787 -11.99 4.72 -33.26
C HIS A 787 -11.16 3.47 -33.59
N ILE A 788 -10.48 2.95 -32.58
CA ILE A 788 -9.44 1.93 -32.73
C ILE A 788 -9.77 0.77 -31.79
N THR A 789 -10.00 -0.41 -32.36
CA THR A 789 -10.44 -1.60 -31.61
C THR A 789 -9.36 -2.65 -31.46
N LYS A 790 -8.19 -2.45 -32.08
CA LYS A 790 -7.06 -3.41 -32.04
C LYS A 790 -5.74 -2.67 -31.88
N LEU A 791 -5.31 -2.50 -30.64
CA LEU A 791 -3.99 -1.94 -30.31
C LEU A 791 -3.28 -2.78 -29.26
N SER A 792 -2.00 -3.07 -29.51
CA SER A 792 -1.13 -3.56 -28.44
C SER A 792 -0.80 -2.41 -27.48
N GLU A 793 -0.52 -2.73 -26.22
CA GLU A 793 -0.08 -1.74 -25.23
C GLU A 793 1.18 -0.98 -25.66
N ASP A 794 2.06 -1.60 -26.45
CA ASP A 794 3.22 -0.92 -27.03
C ASP A 794 2.79 0.13 -28.06
N GLN A 795 1.81 -0.19 -28.92
CA GLN A 795 1.28 0.79 -29.86
C GLN A 795 0.55 1.93 -29.14
N ILE A 796 -0.16 1.64 -28.03
CA ILE A 796 -0.75 2.66 -27.15
C ILE A 796 0.37 3.56 -26.60
N LYS A 797 1.46 3.00 -26.08
CA LYS A 797 2.61 3.74 -25.56
C LYS A 797 3.21 4.66 -26.64
N GLN A 798 3.41 4.12 -27.84
CA GLN A 798 3.94 4.88 -28.97
C GLN A 798 2.99 6.00 -29.40
N HIS A 799 1.69 5.74 -29.47
CA HIS A 799 0.69 6.76 -29.81
C HIS A 799 0.66 7.86 -28.76
N LEU A 800 0.65 7.48 -27.47
CA LEU A 800 0.58 8.41 -26.36
C LEU A 800 1.74 9.41 -26.42
N TYR A 801 2.96 8.94 -26.70
CA TYR A 801 4.13 9.80 -26.83
C TYR A 801 4.12 10.65 -28.12
N ASN A 802 3.83 10.03 -29.27
CA ASN A 802 4.00 10.67 -30.58
C ASN A 802 2.84 11.59 -30.98
N ILE A 803 1.65 11.38 -30.42
CA ILE A 803 0.43 12.06 -30.84
C ILE A 803 -0.23 12.81 -29.66
N GLY A 804 -0.55 12.13 -28.57
CA GLY A 804 -1.27 12.76 -27.46
C GLY A 804 -2.06 11.78 -26.59
N PRO A 805 -2.73 12.28 -25.53
CA PRO A 805 -3.64 11.51 -24.68
C PRO A 805 -4.69 10.72 -25.46
N LEU A 806 -5.17 9.61 -24.89
CA LEU A 806 -6.16 8.71 -25.51
C LEU A 806 -7.38 8.56 -24.61
N SER A 807 -8.59 8.65 -25.18
CA SER A 807 -9.79 8.16 -24.51
C SER A 807 -9.75 6.63 -24.55
N ILE A 808 -9.85 5.99 -23.40
CA ILE A 808 -9.82 4.54 -23.25
C ILE A 808 -11.04 4.08 -22.45
N ASP A 809 -11.51 2.88 -22.79
CA ASP A 809 -12.59 2.21 -22.09
C ASP A 809 -11.99 1.15 -21.16
N ILE A 810 -12.46 1.08 -19.92
CA ILE A 810 -11.95 0.18 -18.87
C ILE A 810 -13.08 -0.39 -18.01
N THR A 811 -12.75 -1.40 -17.21
CA THR A 811 -13.59 -1.80 -16.06
C THR A 811 -13.25 -0.93 -14.84
N SER A 812 -14.27 -0.53 -14.06
CA SER A 812 -14.12 0.31 -12.87
C SER A 812 -14.35 -0.40 -11.54
N SER A 813 -14.71 -1.68 -11.56
CA SER A 813 -15.17 -2.45 -10.38
C SER A 813 -14.24 -2.38 -9.16
N SER A 814 -12.93 -2.28 -9.36
CA SER A 814 -11.91 -2.19 -8.30
C SER A 814 -11.44 -0.76 -7.99
N LEU A 815 -11.93 0.24 -8.73
CA LEU A 815 -11.49 1.62 -8.60
C LEU A 815 -12.26 2.39 -7.52
N ALA A 816 -13.48 1.97 -7.16
CA ALA A 816 -14.33 2.71 -6.23
C ALA A 816 -13.56 3.14 -4.96
N SER A 817 -12.82 2.23 -4.31
CA SER A 817 -12.07 2.50 -3.08
C SER A 817 -10.58 2.81 -3.28
N TYR A 818 -10.09 2.93 -4.51
CA TYR A 818 -8.69 3.23 -4.78
C TYR A 818 -8.28 4.59 -4.20
N THR A 819 -7.11 4.63 -3.56
CA THR A 819 -6.55 5.87 -2.97
C THR A 819 -5.22 6.25 -3.61
N SER A 820 -4.31 5.30 -3.81
CA SER A 820 -2.97 5.58 -4.34
C SER A 820 -2.22 4.31 -4.77
N GLY A 821 -1.11 4.48 -5.48
CA GLY A 821 -0.21 3.39 -5.88
C GLY A 821 -0.54 2.78 -7.24
N ILE A 822 0.13 1.68 -7.59
CA ILE A 822 -0.04 1.00 -8.88
C ILE A 822 -0.96 -0.21 -8.71
N LEU A 823 -2.13 -0.15 -9.35
CA LEU A 823 -3.07 -1.27 -9.39
C LEU A 823 -2.48 -2.42 -10.22
N ILE A 824 -2.30 -3.58 -9.59
CA ILE A 824 -1.73 -4.79 -10.21
C ILE A 824 -2.69 -5.98 -10.01
N GLU A 825 -3.06 -6.26 -8.77
CA GLU A 825 -3.78 -7.49 -8.42
C GLU A 825 -5.25 -7.43 -8.86
N GLU A 826 -5.83 -6.23 -8.89
CA GLU A 826 -7.22 -6.00 -9.29
C GLU A 826 -7.37 -5.70 -10.79
N CYS A 827 -6.32 -5.94 -11.59
CA CYS A 827 -6.31 -5.66 -13.03
C CYS A 827 -7.39 -6.42 -13.82
N HIS A 828 -7.84 -7.57 -13.33
CA HIS A 828 -8.79 -8.44 -14.02
C HIS A 828 -9.95 -8.85 -13.12
N SER A 829 -10.32 -7.99 -12.16
CA SER A 829 -11.39 -8.24 -11.19
C SER A 829 -12.78 -8.38 -11.84
N SER A 830 -12.99 -7.75 -12.99
CA SER A 830 -14.21 -7.85 -13.80
C SER A 830 -13.90 -7.73 -15.28
N ILE A 831 -14.68 -8.42 -16.11
CA ILE A 831 -14.61 -8.35 -17.57
C ILE A 831 -15.57 -7.31 -18.18
N ASP A 832 -16.40 -6.68 -17.34
CA ASP A 832 -17.41 -5.73 -17.75
C ASP A 832 -16.78 -4.34 -17.88
N ILE A 833 -16.63 -3.90 -19.13
CA ILE A 833 -16.18 -2.55 -19.45
C ILE A 833 -17.37 -1.62 -19.24
N ASP A 834 -17.23 -0.70 -18.31
CA ASP A 834 -18.32 0.14 -17.80
C ASP A 834 -17.94 1.62 -17.69
N HIS A 835 -16.66 1.97 -17.86
CA HIS A 835 -16.14 3.31 -17.57
C HIS A 835 -15.18 3.81 -18.66
N ALA A 836 -15.28 5.10 -18.99
CA ALA A 836 -14.43 5.77 -19.96
C ALA A 836 -13.53 6.80 -19.27
N VAL A 837 -12.23 6.77 -19.55
CA VAL A 837 -11.22 7.60 -18.88
C VAL A 837 -10.14 8.07 -19.86
N LEU A 838 -9.39 9.09 -19.46
CA LEU A 838 -8.33 9.65 -20.30
C LEU A 838 -6.94 9.13 -19.88
N LEU A 839 -6.30 8.38 -20.77
CA LEU A 839 -4.90 7.97 -20.62
C LEU A 839 -3.98 9.14 -20.94
N VAL A 840 -3.12 9.54 -19.99
CA VAL A 840 -2.30 10.78 -20.10
C VAL A 840 -0.80 10.56 -19.93
N GLY A 841 -0.37 9.38 -19.51
CA GLY A 841 1.05 9.09 -19.39
C GLY A 841 1.35 7.62 -19.08
N TYR A 842 2.63 7.33 -18.88
CA TYR A 842 3.13 6.05 -18.44
C TYR A 842 4.48 6.23 -17.73
N GLY A 843 4.88 5.22 -16.96
CA GLY A 843 6.17 5.22 -16.28
C GLY A 843 6.59 3.84 -15.81
N LYS A 844 7.62 3.84 -14.97
CA LYS A 844 8.14 2.67 -14.28
C LYS A 844 8.54 3.06 -12.87
N GLU A 845 8.11 2.29 -11.89
CA GLU A 845 8.41 2.49 -10.46
C GLU A 845 8.67 1.12 -9.83
N ASN A 846 9.80 0.97 -9.13
CA ASN A 846 10.18 -0.29 -8.47
C ASN A 846 10.12 -1.53 -9.38
N GLY A 847 10.49 -1.36 -10.65
CA GLY A 847 10.44 -2.45 -11.64
C GLY A 847 9.07 -2.71 -12.25
N VAL A 848 8.01 -2.02 -11.80
CA VAL A 848 6.64 -2.13 -12.30
C VAL A 848 6.37 -1.02 -13.32
N ASP A 849 6.11 -1.41 -14.56
CA ASP A 849 5.62 -0.51 -15.59
C ASP A 849 4.15 -0.15 -15.34
N TYR A 850 3.77 1.12 -15.50
CA TYR A 850 2.40 1.60 -15.25
C TYR A 850 1.90 2.62 -16.29
N TRP A 851 0.59 2.74 -16.40
CA TRP A 851 -0.15 3.80 -17.06
C TRP A 851 -0.56 4.89 -16.06
N ILE A 852 -0.66 6.15 -16.50
CA ILE A 852 -1.21 7.28 -15.73
C ILE A 852 -2.54 7.67 -16.36
N VAL A 853 -3.60 7.64 -15.57
CA VAL A 853 -4.97 7.82 -16.07
C VAL A 853 -5.70 8.89 -15.29
N LYS A 854 -6.33 9.82 -16.02
CA LYS A 854 -7.18 10.88 -15.47
C LYS A 854 -8.61 10.36 -15.34
N ASN A 855 -9.18 10.49 -14.15
CA ASN A 855 -10.57 10.12 -13.87
C ASN A 855 -11.48 11.37 -13.78
N SER A 856 -12.79 11.16 -13.65
CA SER A 856 -13.85 12.18 -13.61
C SER A 856 -14.60 12.23 -12.28
N TRP A 857 -14.03 11.68 -11.20
CA TRP A 857 -14.66 11.58 -9.88
C TRP A 857 -14.17 12.61 -8.87
N SER A 858 -13.78 13.80 -9.34
CA SER A 858 -13.18 14.88 -8.54
C SER A 858 -11.76 14.58 -8.02
N HIS A 859 -11.08 15.64 -7.59
CA HIS A 859 -9.68 15.65 -7.14
C HIS A 859 -9.45 15.00 -5.77
N ASP A 860 -10.52 14.78 -5.00
CA ASP A 860 -10.52 14.13 -3.69
C ASP A 860 -10.50 12.60 -3.79
N TRP A 861 -10.71 12.04 -4.97
CA TRP A 861 -10.59 10.60 -5.23
C TRP A 861 -9.21 10.25 -5.82
N GLY A 862 -8.65 9.09 -5.44
CA GLY A 862 -7.38 8.59 -5.97
C GLY A 862 -6.19 9.54 -5.77
N GLU A 863 -5.23 9.50 -6.70
CA GLU A 863 -4.03 10.33 -6.70
C GLU A 863 -4.34 11.72 -7.27
N LYS A 864 -5.07 12.54 -6.50
CA LYS A 864 -5.57 13.87 -6.92
C LYS A 864 -6.47 13.79 -8.17
N GLY A 865 -7.32 12.78 -8.24
CA GLY A 865 -8.21 12.50 -9.37
C GLY A 865 -7.60 11.66 -10.49
N TYR A 866 -6.38 11.16 -10.28
CA TYR A 866 -5.71 10.22 -11.18
C TYR A 866 -5.58 8.85 -10.52
N PHE A 867 -5.25 7.85 -11.32
CA PHE A 867 -4.80 6.55 -10.80
C PHE A 867 -3.72 5.97 -11.71
N ARG A 868 -2.98 5.00 -11.16
CA ARG A 868 -1.97 4.25 -11.90
C ARG A 868 -2.34 2.78 -11.96
N MET A 869 -2.21 2.17 -13.13
CA MET A 869 -2.49 0.75 -13.36
C MET A 869 -1.33 0.07 -14.09
N LYS A 870 -1.10 -1.21 -13.84
CA LYS A 870 0.02 -1.96 -14.43
C LYS A 870 -0.05 -1.93 -15.96
N ARG A 871 1.07 -1.62 -16.59
CA ARG A 871 1.25 -1.66 -18.04
C ARG A 871 1.89 -2.99 -18.47
N GLY A 872 1.47 -3.51 -19.61
CA GLY A 872 1.98 -4.74 -20.23
C GLY A 872 1.22 -6.01 -19.84
N VAL A 873 0.06 -5.88 -19.19
CA VAL A 873 -0.76 -7.02 -18.73
C VAL A 873 -2.24 -6.92 -19.12
N ASN A 874 -2.59 -5.97 -19.99
CA ASN A 874 -3.97 -5.59 -20.31
C ASN A 874 -4.81 -5.24 -19.07
N CYS A 875 -4.20 -4.50 -18.15
CA CYS A 875 -4.84 -4.14 -16.89
C CYS A 875 -6.13 -3.35 -17.12
N LEU A 876 -7.18 -3.69 -16.36
CA LEU A 876 -8.53 -3.18 -16.50
C LEU A 876 -9.10 -3.29 -17.92
N PHE A 877 -8.57 -4.25 -18.70
CA PHE A 877 -8.95 -4.52 -20.08
C PHE A 877 -8.81 -3.32 -21.03
N ILE A 878 -7.82 -2.47 -20.81
CA ILE A 878 -7.50 -1.27 -21.61
C ILE A 878 -7.40 -1.52 -23.14
N THR A 879 -7.09 -2.73 -23.60
CA THR A 879 -7.00 -3.07 -25.03
C THR A 879 -8.23 -3.78 -25.59
N ARG A 880 -9.25 -4.02 -24.76
CA ARG A 880 -10.40 -4.85 -25.12
C ARG A 880 -11.44 -4.09 -25.94
N ASP A 881 -11.86 -2.93 -25.45
CA ASP A 881 -12.90 -2.10 -26.05
C ASP A 881 -12.36 -0.69 -26.39
N GLY A 882 -13.15 0.05 -27.18
CA GLY A 882 -12.71 1.15 -28.06
C GLY A 882 -11.71 2.15 -27.47
N ILE A 883 -10.60 2.35 -28.20
CA ILE A 883 -9.69 3.47 -27.97
C ILE A 883 -10.03 4.57 -28.97
N THR A 884 -10.24 5.78 -28.49
CA THR A 884 -10.66 6.91 -29.33
C THR A 884 -9.71 8.09 -29.20
N THR A 885 -9.42 8.75 -30.34
CA THR A 885 -8.65 9.99 -30.36
C THR A 885 -9.12 10.96 -31.44
N ALA A 886 -9.11 12.25 -31.12
CA ALA A 886 -9.47 13.33 -32.02
C ALA A 886 -8.39 13.60 -33.08
N VAL A 887 -8.82 14.08 -34.25
CA VAL A 887 -7.95 14.63 -35.29
C VAL A 887 -8.33 16.09 -35.52
N ILE A 888 -7.44 17.01 -35.13
CA ILE A 888 -7.65 18.46 -35.18
C ILE A 888 -6.89 19.12 -36.34
#